data_AF-A0AB34JKD7-F1
#
_entry.id   AF-A0AB34JKD7-F1
#
_cell.length_a   1.000
_cell.length_b   1.000
_cell.length_c   1.000
_cell.angle_alpha   90.00
_cell.angle_beta   90.00
_cell.angle_gamma   90.00
#
_symmetry.space_group_name_H-M   'P 1'
#
loop_
_entity.id
_entity.type
_entity.pdbx_description
1 polymer ?
#
loop_
_entity_poly.entity_id
_entity_poly.type
_entity_poly.pdbx_seq_one_letter_code
_entity_poly.pdbx_strand_id
1 'polypeptide(L)'
;MALYQHLAASLLPEAEARRAAEQRVLDEAAQPGYASSLTHILLEQHAALDVRQLAAVVLRRFVAARWSEGTPPPEEEKAAIRTALPGGLSDPVPRIRTAVSMVIAAIAQFDWPDAWPSLLPSLVLPLEEAARRQDADAASSHTVAGVLRCLDLCAAELQEEQLPHALRALLPLLRHLLASPHAHAPRERARAARVAARLLERLSMLCDDRALLRSLQHGQLAELAAAALGALSESSPSADFAVQISALRLLRLLAGSFGRALVPHKPRLLPPLGALLLRMRERHAAPAADAPYDSDGCLLGAEALTTQVFDLLAALAASSRLYKLLLPALGELLHSCLSFLEITPAAHAEWEADVVEYLQDEDDDSFAVSVRVATQQLIDELVDSYGGAAVAALCAAARRRLAEAHEARQAGVQSWWRMREATLLAISLASEPIQSANKKASRKHGASALEHLLEELSHDLAADTPPLLRGRALCCAAKFSGALAPSSLPPFLQATLDALHPPHPLCLRFCAARALATFARGAAAPLLRPALHALVAALLPLLPHGGDDGALLLLHTLAHLLPIDSDAAAQLEAALTPALLSVWASRFEDALVASAVVDVFRVLARSPSSLGSLVERVVPALAQVFSLQLQQAPAPPADEECDADGTIEPLPAALRLLDCLLRAWPAELPLPPAVAELLPSLLRVLAASSHADSVRLGVRCLGRLARRGAAASADAPAALWGECVHRMLRPTLREEAAAAVPPLLATLSLHAPSLFAGCHEAWLPPLGARLKRAACFGITQAALLLFSELVHDPRWGADLLLAALQKLDVPPVLLNCPDGSVAFILRLWTDSVSEVLQPHARKSILLALLRLATPQRPWLCHLRVRGALVVDAAAPRTTRQSARRRAAPAEGHAEVPLLCRALQLACQAMLTWGVAADNAREADGLRGADSEEESDDEEEGEQSSGDDDAAGDGDGNGSAQRKSPFVPADELSIVDLSELLDDEADEGSESDEEWVEPESEHVSRMELSSCLVDYVRSWHAQLDAQQFGAVCSVLSAEERKAIEYALR
;
A
#
# COMPACT_ATOMS: atom_id res chain seq x y z
N MET A 1 47.16 -26.78 -0.36
CA MET A 1 47.54 -27.03 -1.78
C MET A 1 46.42 -27.64 -2.61
N ALA A 2 45.76 -28.73 -2.17
CA ALA A 2 44.66 -29.34 -2.94
C ALA A 2 43.45 -28.41 -3.14
N LEU A 3 42.93 -27.79 -2.06
CA LEU A 3 41.81 -26.83 -2.13
C LEU A 3 42.09 -25.64 -3.08
N TYR A 4 43.32 -25.13 -3.08
CA TYR A 4 43.73 -24.06 -4.01
C TYR A 4 43.62 -24.50 -5.48
N GLN A 5 44.06 -25.72 -5.79
CA GLN A 5 43.97 -26.27 -7.14
C GLN A 5 42.51 -26.51 -7.56
N HIS A 6 41.66 -26.96 -6.63
CA HIS A 6 40.23 -27.13 -6.89
C HIS A 6 39.53 -25.79 -7.15
N LEU A 7 39.80 -24.76 -6.34
CA LEU A 7 39.28 -23.40 -6.59
C LEU A 7 39.76 -22.83 -7.92
N ALA A 8 41.03 -23.02 -8.27
CA ALA A 8 41.56 -22.58 -9.57
C ALA A 8 40.90 -23.35 -10.73
N ALA A 9 40.64 -24.64 -10.59
CA ALA A 9 39.95 -25.46 -11.59
C ALA A 9 38.47 -25.06 -11.76
N SER A 10 37.82 -24.56 -10.71
CA SER A 10 36.45 -24.00 -10.78
C SER A 10 36.37 -22.72 -11.62
N LEU A 11 37.49 -22.07 -11.94
CA LEU A 11 37.55 -20.88 -12.78
C LEU A 11 37.88 -21.19 -14.25
N LEU A 12 38.02 -22.47 -14.61
CA LEU A 12 38.30 -22.88 -15.99
C LEU A 12 37.06 -22.71 -16.89
N PRO A 13 37.26 -22.38 -18.19
CA PRO A 13 36.16 -22.21 -19.13
C PRO A 13 35.41 -23.53 -19.42
N GLU A 14 36.11 -24.66 -19.32
CA GLU A 14 35.58 -26.00 -19.59
C GLU A 14 34.51 -26.41 -18.55
N ALA A 15 33.28 -26.62 -19.01
CA ALA A 15 32.12 -26.81 -18.14
C ALA A 15 32.19 -28.08 -17.29
N GLU A 16 32.72 -29.19 -17.83
CA GLU A 16 32.83 -30.45 -17.09
C GLU A 16 33.91 -30.37 -16.00
N ALA A 17 35.08 -29.83 -16.34
CA ALA A 17 36.17 -29.61 -15.38
C ALA A 17 35.75 -28.66 -14.25
N ARG A 18 35.03 -27.57 -14.59
CA ARG A 18 34.48 -26.63 -13.59
C ARG A 18 33.48 -27.30 -12.66
N ARG A 19 32.48 -28.02 -13.18
CA ARG A 19 31.47 -28.71 -12.36
C ARG A 19 32.11 -29.75 -11.44
N ALA A 20 33.07 -30.52 -11.95
CA ALA A 20 33.79 -31.50 -11.14
C ALA A 20 34.61 -30.84 -10.02
N ALA A 21 35.24 -29.70 -10.30
CA ALA A 21 35.97 -28.93 -9.29
C ALA A 21 35.04 -28.30 -8.24
N GLU A 22 33.91 -27.73 -8.65
CA GLU A 22 32.87 -27.19 -7.74
C GLU A 22 32.32 -28.26 -6.80
N GLN A 23 32.04 -29.47 -7.30
CA GLN A 23 31.63 -30.61 -6.48
C GLN A 23 32.71 -30.98 -5.45
N ARG A 24 33.99 -31.06 -5.86
CA ARG A 24 35.08 -31.33 -4.92
C ARG A 24 35.22 -30.28 -3.83
N VAL A 25 35.06 -29.00 -4.16
CA VAL A 25 35.06 -27.91 -3.17
C VAL A 25 33.91 -28.07 -2.16
N LEU A 26 32.73 -28.51 -2.62
CA LEU A 26 31.59 -28.79 -1.74
C LEU A 26 31.82 -30.02 -0.84
N ASP A 27 32.40 -31.10 -1.38
CA ASP A 27 32.73 -32.31 -0.62
C ASP A 27 33.79 -32.02 0.46
N GLU A 28 34.78 -31.20 0.15
CA GLU A 28 35.83 -30.77 1.08
C GLU A 28 35.29 -29.90 2.23
N ALA A 29 34.11 -29.28 2.09
CA ALA A 29 33.53 -28.44 3.13
C ALA A 29 33.22 -29.19 4.43
N ALA A 30 33.12 -30.53 4.40
CA ALA A 30 32.92 -31.35 5.59
C ALA A 30 34.22 -31.64 6.36
N GLN A 31 35.38 -31.31 5.81
CA GLN A 31 36.68 -31.61 6.43
C GLN A 31 37.08 -30.53 7.45
N PRO A 32 37.70 -30.92 8.58
CA PRO A 32 38.21 -29.95 9.56
C PRO A 32 39.34 -29.11 8.94
N GLY A 33 39.43 -27.82 9.29
CA GLY A 33 40.43 -26.91 8.71
C GLY A 33 40.08 -26.35 7.33
N TYR A 34 38.90 -26.68 6.78
CA TYR A 34 38.43 -26.15 5.50
C TYR A 34 38.29 -24.62 5.52
N ALA A 35 37.63 -24.07 6.55
CA ALA A 35 37.45 -22.63 6.69
C ALA A 35 38.78 -21.90 6.95
N SER A 36 39.68 -22.51 7.73
CA SER A 36 41.05 -22.00 7.93
C SER A 36 41.84 -21.97 6.61
N SER A 37 41.71 -23.01 5.80
CA SER A 37 42.40 -23.11 4.51
C SER A 37 41.90 -22.06 3.52
N LEU A 38 40.59 -21.82 3.45
CA LEU A 38 40.02 -20.73 2.65
C LEU A 38 40.49 -19.36 3.15
N THR A 39 40.56 -19.17 4.47
CA THR A 39 41.07 -17.94 5.08
C THR A 39 42.53 -17.69 4.71
N HIS A 40 43.38 -18.72 4.76
CA HIS A 40 44.78 -18.60 4.35
C HIS A 40 44.90 -18.30 2.85
N ILE A 41 44.13 -18.96 1.98
CA ILE A 41 44.14 -18.68 0.54
C ILE A 41 43.70 -17.25 0.27
N LEU A 42 42.68 -16.76 0.96
CA LEU A 42 42.20 -15.38 0.85
C LEU A 42 43.29 -14.36 1.23
N LEU A 43 44.02 -14.60 2.33
CA LEU A 43 45.01 -13.65 2.86
C LEU A 43 46.39 -13.74 2.18
N GLU A 44 46.67 -14.80 1.41
CA GLU A 44 47.94 -14.99 0.71
C GLU A 44 48.12 -14.01 -0.45
N GLN A 45 49.03 -13.04 -0.31
CA GLN A 45 49.22 -11.97 -1.31
C GLN A 45 49.76 -12.48 -2.64
N HIS A 46 50.51 -13.58 -2.64
CA HIS A 46 51.10 -14.16 -3.85
C HIS A 46 50.14 -15.08 -4.62
N ALA A 47 48.95 -15.37 -4.07
CA ALA A 47 47.94 -16.16 -4.74
C ALA A 47 47.22 -15.36 -5.85
N ALA A 48 46.81 -16.06 -6.91
CA ALA A 48 46.03 -15.47 -8.01
C ALA A 48 44.76 -14.76 -7.51
N LEU A 49 44.53 -13.52 -7.96
CA LEU A 49 43.44 -12.67 -7.50
C LEU A 49 42.07 -13.35 -7.55
N ASP A 50 41.75 -13.99 -8.68
CA ASP A 50 40.44 -14.61 -8.89
C ASP A 50 40.21 -15.78 -7.91
N VAL A 51 41.27 -16.52 -7.57
CA VAL A 51 41.22 -17.62 -6.58
C VAL A 51 41.03 -17.07 -5.17
N ARG A 52 41.68 -15.94 -4.83
CA ARG A 52 41.48 -15.26 -3.54
C ARG A 52 40.05 -14.75 -3.41
N GLN A 53 39.50 -14.14 -4.47
CA GLN A 53 38.11 -13.69 -4.49
C GLN A 53 37.12 -14.86 -4.35
N LEU A 54 37.34 -15.95 -5.09
CA LEU A 54 36.52 -17.15 -4.97
C LEU A 54 36.59 -17.76 -3.57
N ALA A 55 37.78 -17.80 -2.96
CA ALA A 55 37.96 -18.28 -1.59
C ALA A 55 37.12 -17.48 -0.58
N ALA A 56 37.05 -16.15 -0.70
CA ALA A 56 36.18 -15.34 0.14
C ALA A 56 34.69 -15.62 -0.06
N VAL A 57 34.25 -15.79 -1.31
CA VAL A 57 32.84 -16.11 -1.62
C VAL A 57 32.44 -17.45 -1.02
N VAL A 58 33.29 -18.46 -1.21
CA VAL A 58 33.09 -19.81 -0.67
C VAL A 58 33.14 -19.79 0.86
N LEU A 59 34.08 -19.04 1.46
CA LEU A 59 34.18 -18.89 2.91
C LEU A 59 32.94 -18.21 3.50
N ARG A 60 32.46 -17.13 2.89
CA ARG A 60 31.22 -16.46 3.32
C ARG A 60 30.02 -17.40 3.25
N ARG A 61 29.89 -18.18 2.17
CA ARG A 61 28.83 -19.18 2.04
C ARG A 61 28.96 -20.28 3.10
N PHE A 62 30.18 -20.69 3.42
CA PHE A 62 30.45 -21.64 4.49
C PHE A 62 30.04 -21.08 5.86
N VAL A 63 30.40 -19.82 6.17
CA VAL A 63 30.00 -19.15 7.42
C VAL A 63 28.48 -19.15 7.55
N ALA A 64 27.76 -18.67 6.53
CA ALA A 64 26.30 -18.62 6.55
C ALA A 64 25.64 -20.00 6.75
N ALA A 65 26.23 -21.07 6.23
CA ALA A 65 25.64 -22.41 6.27
C ALA A 65 26.07 -23.26 7.47
N ARG A 66 27.25 -23.01 8.06
CA ARG A 66 27.89 -23.95 9.01
C ARG A 66 28.58 -23.27 10.20
N TRP A 67 28.51 -21.94 10.36
CA TRP A 67 29.24 -21.30 11.47
C TRP A 67 28.65 -21.64 12.85
N SER A 68 27.32 -21.69 12.98
CA SER A 68 26.62 -22.03 14.23
C SER A 68 25.76 -23.30 14.15
N GLU A 69 25.30 -23.69 12.96
CA GLU A 69 24.38 -24.81 12.74
C GLU A 69 25.06 -26.06 12.16
N GLY A 70 24.47 -27.24 12.39
CA GLY A 70 24.96 -28.52 11.90
C GLY A 70 26.23 -28.99 12.62
N THR A 71 27.32 -29.18 11.88
CA THR A 71 28.67 -29.46 12.40
C THR A 71 29.53 -28.21 12.29
N PRO A 72 29.49 -27.31 13.29
CA PRO A 72 30.27 -26.08 13.24
C PRO A 72 31.77 -26.34 13.39
N PRO A 73 32.63 -25.43 12.87
CA PRO A 73 34.07 -25.51 13.11
C PRO A 73 34.37 -25.50 14.61
N PRO A 74 35.43 -26.20 15.07
CA PRO A 74 35.84 -26.15 16.46
C PRO A 74 36.23 -24.73 16.85
N GLU A 75 36.03 -24.37 18.11
CA GLU A 75 36.24 -23.00 18.59
C GLU A 75 37.69 -22.52 18.39
N GLU A 76 38.66 -23.43 18.45
CA GLU A 76 40.07 -23.15 18.13
C GLU A 76 40.27 -22.66 16.68
N GLU A 77 39.58 -23.30 15.72
CA GLU A 77 39.58 -22.90 14.31
C GLU A 77 38.88 -21.56 14.12
N LYS A 78 37.71 -21.37 14.76
CA LYS A 78 37.00 -20.08 14.70
C LYS A 78 37.86 -18.94 15.26
N ALA A 79 38.49 -19.15 16.41
CA ALA A 79 39.37 -18.16 17.04
C ALA A 79 40.58 -17.80 16.16
N ALA A 80 41.18 -18.79 15.49
CA ALA A 80 42.26 -18.55 14.53
C ALA A 80 41.80 -17.70 13.34
N ILE A 81 40.63 -18.02 12.77
CA ILE A 81 40.02 -17.25 11.66
C ILE A 81 39.73 -15.81 12.09
N ARG A 82 39.11 -15.61 13.25
CA ARG A 82 38.81 -14.28 13.83
C ARG A 82 40.09 -13.47 14.08
N THR A 83 41.20 -14.11 14.41
CA THR A 83 42.50 -13.43 14.58
C THR A 83 43.14 -13.05 13.25
N ALA A 84 43.00 -13.90 12.21
CA ALA A 84 43.66 -13.71 10.93
C ALA A 84 42.95 -12.70 10.00
N LEU A 85 41.62 -12.73 9.95
CA LEU A 85 40.84 -11.93 8.99
C LEU A 85 41.07 -10.41 9.06
N PRO A 86 41.18 -9.76 10.23
CA PRO A 86 41.46 -8.33 10.30
C PRO A 86 42.73 -7.90 9.56
N GLY A 87 43.75 -8.77 9.47
CA GLY A 87 44.97 -8.49 8.70
C GLY A 87 44.73 -8.32 7.20
N GLY A 88 43.66 -8.93 6.66
CA GLY A 88 43.25 -8.78 5.26
C GLY A 88 42.64 -7.42 4.92
N LEU A 89 42.28 -6.61 5.93
CA LEU A 89 41.76 -5.26 5.70
C LEU A 89 42.84 -4.29 5.19
N SER A 90 44.12 -4.63 5.35
CA SER A 90 45.26 -3.86 4.83
C SER A 90 45.70 -4.28 3.41
N ASP A 91 45.00 -5.21 2.76
CA ASP A 91 45.38 -5.71 1.44
C ASP A 91 45.43 -4.58 0.39
N PRO A 92 46.44 -4.53 -0.50
CA PRO A 92 46.53 -3.49 -1.53
C PRO A 92 45.35 -3.52 -2.51
N VAL A 93 44.74 -4.68 -2.75
CA VAL A 93 43.64 -4.85 -3.71
C VAL A 93 42.28 -4.53 -3.07
N PRO A 94 41.54 -3.50 -3.54
CA PRO A 94 40.26 -3.10 -2.96
C PRO A 94 39.20 -4.20 -2.93
N ARG A 95 39.17 -5.04 -3.98
CA ARG A 95 38.23 -6.17 -4.09
C ARG A 95 38.45 -7.20 -2.97
N ILE A 96 39.71 -7.43 -2.57
CA ILE A 96 40.03 -8.34 -1.47
C ILE A 96 39.63 -7.73 -0.13
N ARG A 97 39.93 -6.44 0.11
CA ARG A 97 39.49 -5.75 1.33
C ARG A 97 37.97 -5.84 1.52
N THR A 98 37.21 -5.61 0.45
CA THR A 98 35.74 -5.78 0.48
C THR A 98 35.35 -7.23 0.75
N ALA A 99 35.97 -8.20 0.09
CA ALA A 99 35.65 -9.61 0.29
C ALA A 99 35.94 -10.08 1.73
N VAL A 100 37.08 -9.66 2.31
CA VAL A 100 37.41 -9.88 3.73
C VAL A 100 36.38 -9.21 4.64
N SER A 101 36.01 -7.96 4.36
CA SER A 101 34.98 -7.23 5.13
C SER A 101 33.63 -7.96 5.14
N MET A 102 33.24 -8.56 4.01
CA MET A 102 31.99 -9.34 3.90
C MET A 102 32.04 -10.64 4.70
N VAL A 103 33.20 -11.30 4.78
CA VAL A 103 33.40 -12.48 5.62
C VAL A 103 33.37 -12.08 7.10
N ILE A 104 34.04 -11.00 7.49
CA ILE A 104 34.02 -10.50 8.87
C ILE A 104 32.59 -10.15 9.29
N ALA A 105 31.84 -9.43 8.47
CA ALA A 105 30.44 -9.08 8.75
C ALA A 105 29.56 -10.34 8.88
N ALA A 106 29.76 -11.35 8.03
CA ALA A 106 29.04 -12.62 8.13
C ALA A 106 29.36 -13.39 9.41
N ILE A 107 30.59 -13.34 9.92
CA ILE A 107 30.95 -13.95 11.20
C ILE A 107 30.39 -13.13 12.38
N ALA A 108 30.41 -11.79 12.27
CA ALA A 108 29.92 -10.89 13.30
C ALA A 108 28.44 -11.13 13.64
N GLN A 109 27.62 -11.55 12.67
CA GLN A 109 26.22 -11.96 12.86
C GLN A 109 26.05 -13.02 13.96
N PHE A 110 27.02 -13.92 14.12
CA PHE A 110 26.95 -15.04 15.06
C PHE A 110 27.75 -14.79 16.33
N ASP A 111 28.93 -14.19 16.17
CA ASP A 111 29.94 -14.17 17.23
C ASP A 111 30.07 -12.80 17.92
N TRP A 112 29.52 -11.70 17.38
CA TRP A 112 29.66 -10.37 17.98
C TRP A 112 28.37 -9.95 18.72
N PRO A 113 28.43 -9.43 19.97
CA PRO A 113 29.63 -9.06 20.73
C PRO A 113 30.29 -10.16 21.57
N ASP A 114 29.57 -11.25 21.89
CA ASP A 114 29.95 -12.12 23.00
C ASP A 114 31.18 -13.02 22.74
N ALA A 115 31.25 -13.65 21.57
CA ALA A 115 32.34 -14.56 21.19
C ALA A 115 33.51 -13.87 20.46
N TRP A 116 33.31 -12.63 19.99
CA TRP A 116 34.32 -11.80 19.34
C TRP A 116 34.36 -10.35 19.89
N PRO A 117 34.59 -10.15 21.20
CA PRO A 117 34.57 -8.82 21.81
C PRO A 117 35.69 -7.89 21.29
N SER A 118 36.77 -8.45 20.76
CA SER A 118 37.90 -7.69 20.20
C SER A 118 37.66 -7.11 18.82
N LEU A 119 36.54 -7.44 18.15
CA LEU A 119 36.25 -6.98 16.79
C LEU A 119 36.24 -5.45 16.69
N LEU A 120 35.40 -4.78 17.50
CA LEU A 120 35.31 -3.32 17.48
C LEU A 120 36.64 -2.65 17.83
N PRO A 121 37.37 -3.02 18.91
CA PRO A 121 38.73 -2.53 19.17
C PRO A 121 39.69 -2.70 17.99
N SER A 122 39.66 -3.86 17.30
CA SER A 122 40.52 -4.13 16.15
C SER A 122 40.24 -3.23 14.94
N LEU A 123 39.03 -2.69 14.83
CA LEU A 123 38.64 -1.73 13.80
C LEU A 123 38.88 -0.27 14.23
N VAL A 124 38.77 0.04 15.53
CA VAL A 124 38.99 1.40 16.05
C VAL A 124 40.47 1.78 16.03
N LEU A 125 41.36 0.86 16.45
CA LEU A 125 42.79 1.14 16.59
C LEU A 125 43.45 1.67 15.29
N PRO A 126 43.25 1.06 14.10
CA PRO A 126 43.83 1.59 12.87
C PRO A 126 43.32 2.99 12.49
N LEU A 127 42.07 3.32 12.84
CA LEU A 127 41.50 4.65 12.60
C LEU A 127 42.08 5.70 13.55
N GLU A 128 42.29 5.35 14.83
CA GLU A 128 42.98 6.23 15.78
C GLU A 128 44.42 6.52 15.38
N GLU A 129 45.13 5.51 14.88
CA GLU A 129 46.48 5.68 14.37
C GLU A 129 46.51 6.57 13.14
N ALA A 130 45.57 6.37 12.20
CA ALA A 130 45.44 7.22 11.02
C ALA A 130 45.13 8.67 11.39
N ALA A 131 44.26 8.90 12.38
CA ALA A 131 43.92 10.23 12.88
C ALA A 131 45.08 10.96 13.57
N ARG A 132 46.10 10.24 14.07
CA ARG A 132 47.29 10.83 14.71
C ARG A 132 48.40 11.17 13.72
N ARG A 133 48.41 10.55 12.54
CA ARG A 133 49.44 10.76 11.51
C ARG A 133 49.11 11.97 10.65
N GLN A 134 50.12 12.77 10.31
CA GLN A 134 49.98 13.94 9.44
C GLN A 134 50.19 13.61 7.95
N ASP A 135 50.97 12.55 7.66
CA ASP A 135 51.26 12.08 6.31
C ASP A 135 50.63 10.69 6.06
N ALA A 136 49.99 10.52 4.90
CA ALA A 136 49.34 9.28 4.52
C ALA A 136 50.27 8.38 3.68
N ASP A 137 50.84 7.35 4.30
CA ASP A 137 51.50 6.27 3.57
C ASP A 137 50.45 5.40 2.85
N ALA A 138 50.77 4.89 1.66
CA ALA A 138 49.85 4.06 0.87
C ALA A 138 49.28 2.85 1.64
N ALA A 139 50.12 2.20 2.45
CA ALA A 139 49.71 1.08 3.31
C ALA A 139 48.70 1.49 4.41
N SER A 140 48.85 2.71 4.95
CA SER A 140 47.92 3.26 5.94
C SER A 140 46.55 3.58 5.30
N SER A 141 46.55 4.12 4.09
CA SER A 141 45.33 4.37 3.30
C SER A 141 44.57 3.07 2.98
N HIS A 142 45.29 2.01 2.56
CA HIS A 142 44.64 0.71 2.32
C HIS A 142 43.94 0.17 3.57
N THR A 143 44.59 0.27 4.72
CA THR A 143 44.05 -0.16 6.02
C THR A 143 42.80 0.64 6.40
N VAL A 144 42.86 1.98 6.34
CA VAL A 144 41.71 2.85 6.63
C VAL A 144 40.53 2.53 5.69
N ALA A 145 40.80 2.39 4.39
CA ALA A 145 39.76 2.07 3.41
C ALA A 145 39.10 0.70 3.67
N GLY A 146 39.88 -0.32 4.06
CA GLY A 146 39.38 -1.64 4.43
C GLY A 146 38.57 -1.63 5.72
N VAL A 147 39.07 -0.97 6.77
CA VAL A 147 38.39 -0.83 8.06
C VAL A 147 37.07 -0.09 7.91
N LEU A 148 37.03 1.03 7.19
CA LEU A 148 35.78 1.76 6.94
C LEU A 148 34.78 0.90 6.15
N ARG A 149 35.24 0.05 5.24
CA ARG A 149 34.35 -0.89 4.52
C ARG A 149 33.81 -1.98 5.44
N CYS A 150 34.65 -2.48 6.34
CA CYS A 150 34.25 -3.45 7.33
C CYS A 150 33.20 -2.86 8.29
N LEU A 151 33.42 -1.65 8.80
CA LEU A 151 32.47 -0.94 9.65
C LEU A 151 31.14 -0.66 8.93
N ASP A 152 31.19 -0.26 7.66
CA ASP A 152 30.00 -0.01 6.83
C ASP A 152 29.11 -1.26 6.71
N LEU A 153 29.71 -2.45 6.61
CA LEU A 153 29.00 -3.73 6.57
C LEU A 153 28.58 -4.22 7.96
N CYS A 154 29.44 -4.06 8.97
CA CYS A 154 29.16 -4.50 10.35
C CYS A 154 28.18 -3.58 11.08
N ALA A 155 27.93 -2.36 10.58
CA ALA A 155 26.99 -1.42 11.21
C ALA A 155 25.59 -2.00 11.37
N ALA A 156 25.15 -2.89 10.46
CA ALA A 156 23.87 -3.60 10.55
C ALA A 156 23.84 -4.65 11.67
N GLU A 157 25.00 -5.16 12.08
CA GLU A 157 25.14 -6.27 13.05
C GLU A 157 25.29 -5.80 14.50
N LEU A 158 25.45 -4.49 14.74
CA LEU A 158 25.49 -3.94 16.10
C LEU A 158 24.20 -4.28 16.86
N GLN A 159 24.29 -4.79 18.07
CA GLN A 159 23.09 -4.91 18.92
C GLN A 159 22.75 -3.56 19.57
N GLU A 160 21.50 -3.38 19.99
CA GLU A 160 21.01 -2.14 20.62
C GLU A 160 21.86 -1.73 21.84
N GLU A 161 22.25 -2.69 22.67
CA GLU A 161 23.06 -2.47 23.86
C GLU A 161 24.48 -1.95 23.55
N GLN A 162 25.03 -2.33 22.39
CA GLN A 162 26.41 -2.02 21.98
C GLN A 162 26.51 -0.70 21.21
N LEU A 163 25.42 -0.26 20.59
CA LEU A 163 25.38 0.91 19.73
C LEU A 163 25.86 2.21 20.43
N PRO A 164 25.49 2.53 21.69
CA PRO A 164 25.97 3.73 22.37
C PRO A 164 27.47 3.72 22.66
N HIS A 165 28.07 2.54 22.86
CA HIS A 165 29.51 2.41 23.04
C HIS A 165 30.24 2.61 21.71
N ALA A 166 29.78 1.95 20.65
CA ALA A 166 30.34 2.08 19.31
C ALA A 166 30.27 3.53 18.79
N LEU A 167 29.14 4.21 18.98
CA LEU A 167 28.98 5.62 18.58
C LEU A 167 29.98 6.55 19.30
N ARG A 168 30.17 6.38 20.62
CA ARG A 168 31.11 7.19 21.40
C ARG A 168 32.56 7.02 20.94
N ALA A 169 32.95 5.82 20.55
CA ALA A 169 34.30 5.53 20.06
C ALA A 169 34.50 5.99 18.60
N LEU A 170 33.53 5.74 17.72
CA LEU A 170 33.69 5.93 16.28
C LEU A 170 33.38 7.35 15.80
N LEU A 171 32.36 8.03 16.35
CA LEU A 171 31.94 9.35 15.83
C LEU A 171 33.07 10.40 15.81
N PRO A 172 33.92 10.54 16.84
CA PRO A 172 35.03 11.50 16.81
C PRO A 172 36.04 11.20 15.70
N LEU A 173 36.31 9.92 15.44
CA LEU A 173 37.24 9.46 14.42
C LEU A 173 36.67 9.68 13.03
N LEU A 174 35.42 9.28 12.79
CA LEU A 174 34.72 9.46 11.51
C LEU A 174 34.61 10.95 11.14
N ARG A 175 34.35 11.82 12.13
CA ARG A 175 34.38 13.27 11.97
C ARG A 175 35.76 13.75 11.53
N HIS A 176 36.84 13.32 12.21
CA HIS A 176 38.19 13.76 11.90
C HIS A 176 38.61 13.35 10.47
N LEU A 177 38.30 12.12 10.08
CA LEU A 177 38.55 11.63 8.71
C LEU A 177 37.82 12.49 7.68
N LEU A 178 36.53 12.76 7.90
CA LEU A 178 35.71 13.60 7.01
C LEU A 178 36.25 15.03 6.86
N ALA A 179 36.70 15.62 7.97
CA ALA A 179 37.17 17.01 8.06
C ALA A 179 38.59 17.26 7.52
N SER A 180 39.33 16.21 7.13
CA SER A 180 40.76 16.31 6.78
C SER A 180 41.01 16.00 5.29
N PRO A 181 40.72 16.94 4.36
CA PRO A 181 40.78 16.70 2.91
C PRO A 181 42.19 16.41 2.37
N HIS A 182 43.23 16.93 3.03
CA HIS A 182 44.63 16.74 2.60
C HIS A 182 45.26 15.45 3.14
N ALA A 183 44.69 14.86 4.19
CA ALA A 183 45.24 13.68 4.86
C ALA A 183 44.59 12.37 4.39
N HIS A 184 43.36 12.42 3.86
CA HIS A 184 42.60 11.21 3.51
C HIS A 184 42.02 11.27 2.10
N ALA A 185 41.96 10.11 1.45
CA ALA A 185 41.43 10.02 0.10
C ALA A 185 39.92 10.32 0.09
N PRO A 186 39.37 10.89 -1.00
CA PRO A 186 37.94 11.23 -1.09
C PRO A 186 37.01 10.05 -0.79
N ARG A 187 37.38 8.84 -1.24
CA ARG A 187 36.61 7.62 -0.96
C ARG A 187 36.58 7.26 0.52
N GLU A 188 37.67 7.48 1.25
CA GLU A 188 37.74 7.24 2.70
C GLU A 188 36.83 8.23 3.43
N ARG A 189 36.88 9.51 3.04
CA ARG A 189 36.04 10.57 3.61
C ARG A 189 34.55 10.32 3.36
N ALA A 190 34.18 9.97 2.13
CA ALA A 190 32.81 9.60 1.77
C ALA A 190 32.32 8.41 2.61
N ARG A 191 33.14 7.37 2.74
CA ARG A 191 32.80 6.19 3.51
C ARG A 191 32.71 6.48 5.01
N ALA A 192 33.54 7.37 5.55
CA ALA A 192 33.43 7.81 6.94
C ALA A 192 32.08 8.49 7.23
N ALA A 193 31.63 9.37 6.33
CA ALA A 193 30.30 9.97 6.42
C ALA A 193 29.17 8.92 6.31
N ARG A 194 29.30 7.95 5.40
CA ARG A 194 28.33 6.85 5.23
C ARG A 194 28.21 5.96 6.47
N VAL A 195 29.35 5.56 7.05
CA VAL A 195 29.39 4.79 8.30
C VAL A 195 28.72 5.58 9.43
N ALA A 196 29.04 6.87 9.58
CA ALA A 196 28.41 7.72 10.59
C ALA A 196 26.89 7.80 10.40
N ALA A 197 26.42 7.99 9.16
CA ALA A 197 25.00 8.03 8.84
C ALA A 197 24.31 6.70 9.21
N ARG A 198 24.86 5.55 8.80
CA ARG A 198 24.28 4.23 9.14
C ARG A 198 24.17 3.98 10.64
N LEU A 199 25.20 4.34 11.40
CA LEU A 199 25.18 4.18 12.86
C LEU A 199 24.12 5.07 13.52
N LEU A 200 23.94 6.29 13.02
CA LEU A 200 22.92 7.23 13.52
C LEU A 200 21.51 6.86 13.08
N GLU A 201 21.34 6.32 11.88
CA GLU A 201 20.06 5.84 11.36
C GLU A 201 19.53 4.69 12.22
N ARG A 202 20.41 3.74 12.55
CA ARG A 202 20.09 2.68 13.50
C ARG A 202 19.71 3.20 14.88
N LEU A 203 20.40 4.24 15.36
CA LEU A 203 20.05 4.89 16.61
C LEU A 203 18.64 5.49 16.54
N SER A 204 18.29 6.14 15.42
CA SER A 204 16.94 6.71 15.26
C SER A 204 15.84 5.66 15.18
N MET A 205 16.11 4.47 14.65
CA MET A 205 15.14 3.37 14.59
C MET A 205 14.92 2.66 15.93
N LEU A 206 15.93 2.66 16.82
CA LEU A 206 15.91 1.92 18.09
C LEU A 206 15.50 2.80 19.29
N CYS A 207 15.71 4.11 19.22
CA CYS A 207 15.51 5.00 20.35
C CYS A 207 14.23 5.86 20.23
N ASP A 208 13.13 5.39 20.82
CA ASP A 208 12.07 6.30 21.34
C ASP A 208 12.56 7.04 22.60
N ASP A 209 13.62 6.52 23.23
CA ASP A 209 14.06 6.94 24.55
C ASP A 209 15.01 8.14 24.52
N ARG A 210 14.51 9.26 25.05
CA ARG A 210 15.23 10.54 25.19
C ARG A 210 16.50 10.42 26.06
N ALA A 211 16.71 9.31 26.78
CA ALA A 211 17.85 9.09 27.67
C ALA A 211 19.16 8.74 26.93
N LEU A 212 19.11 7.85 25.93
CA LEU A 212 20.30 7.48 25.12
C LEU A 212 20.76 8.65 24.23
N LEU A 213 19.82 9.41 23.68
CA LEU A 213 20.08 10.66 22.95
C LEU A 213 20.71 11.75 23.84
N ARG A 214 20.45 11.74 25.16
CA ARG A 214 21.14 12.62 26.12
C ARG A 214 22.56 12.15 26.43
N SER A 215 22.81 10.83 26.39
CA SER A 215 24.15 10.25 26.61
C SER A 215 25.13 10.55 25.48
N LEU A 216 24.63 10.68 24.25
CA LEU A 216 25.37 11.24 23.12
C LEU A 216 25.38 12.77 23.27
N GLN A 217 26.55 13.33 23.57
CA GLN A 217 26.68 14.77 23.73
C GLN A 217 26.29 15.45 22.43
N HIS A 218 25.27 16.33 22.47
CA HIS A 218 24.80 17.06 21.29
C HIS A 218 25.93 17.82 20.57
N GLY A 219 27.01 18.15 21.28
CA GLY A 219 28.24 18.70 20.71
C GLY A 219 28.92 17.79 19.68
N GLN A 220 28.99 16.47 19.88
CA GLN A 220 29.62 15.56 18.92
C GLN A 220 28.88 15.52 17.58
N LEU A 221 27.54 15.51 17.64
CA LEU A 221 26.71 15.56 16.43
C LEU A 221 26.80 16.92 15.73
N ALA A 222 26.88 18.01 16.50
CA ALA A 222 27.08 19.35 15.93
C ALA A 222 28.46 19.49 15.27
N GLU A 223 29.52 18.91 15.84
CA GLU A 223 30.83 18.90 15.21
C GLU A 223 30.88 18.02 13.95
N LEU A 224 30.16 16.89 13.95
CA LEU A 224 29.99 16.06 12.75
C LEU A 224 29.24 16.82 11.64
N ALA A 225 28.18 17.54 11.99
CA ALA A 225 27.46 18.41 11.06
C ALA A 225 28.37 19.49 10.46
N ALA A 226 29.22 20.11 11.27
CA ALA A 226 30.21 21.08 10.80
C ALA A 226 31.22 20.47 9.82
N ALA A 227 31.69 19.23 10.07
CA ALA A 227 32.58 18.52 9.15
C ALA A 227 31.89 18.22 7.81
N ALA A 228 30.62 17.77 7.84
CA ALA A 228 29.84 17.53 6.64
C ALA A 228 29.62 18.82 5.83
N LEU A 229 29.31 19.94 6.49
CA LEU A 229 29.18 21.26 5.84
C LEU A 229 30.51 21.75 5.23
N GLY A 230 31.63 21.49 5.91
CA GLY A 230 32.96 21.76 5.37
C GLY A 230 33.21 21.02 4.07
N ALA A 231 32.88 19.72 4.04
CA ALA A 231 33.04 18.87 2.86
C ALA A 231 32.19 19.31 1.65
N LEU A 232 31.03 19.94 1.88
CA LEU A 232 30.22 20.54 0.79
C LEU A 232 30.86 21.79 0.19
N SER A 233 31.63 22.55 0.99
CA SER A 233 32.20 23.84 0.61
C SER A 233 33.53 23.73 -0.14
N GLU A 234 34.08 22.52 -0.28
CA GLU A 234 35.35 22.27 -0.95
C GLU A 234 35.22 22.42 -2.49
N SER A 235 35.84 23.46 -3.03
CA SER A 235 35.83 23.80 -4.46
C SER A 235 36.98 23.13 -5.22
N SER A 236 36.91 21.81 -5.40
CA SER A 236 37.83 21.09 -6.29
C SER A 236 37.28 21.02 -7.72
N PRO A 237 38.09 21.30 -8.78
CA PRO A 237 37.65 21.27 -10.18
C PRO A 237 37.22 19.86 -10.66
N SER A 238 37.76 18.80 -10.04
CA SER A 238 37.18 17.46 -10.05
C SER A 238 36.38 17.25 -8.76
N ALA A 239 35.14 17.74 -8.73
CA ALA A 239 34.28 17.59 -7.55
C ALA A 239 34.07 16.09 -7.26
N ASP A 240 34.54 15.61 -6.12
CA ASP A 240 34.32 14.24 -5.69
C ASP A 240 32.87 14.06 -5.23
N PHE A 241 32.00 13.72 -6.19
CA PHE A 241 30.57 13.50 -5.96
C PHE A 241 30.31 12.56 -4.78
N ALA A 242 31.15 11.55 -4.58
CA ALA A 242 31.02 10.59 -3.49
C ALA A 242 31.04 11.25 -2.09
N VAL A 243 31.94 12.21 -1.86
CA VAL A 243 32.05 12.91 -0.57
C VAL A 243 30.84 13.81 -0.38
N GLN A 244 30.46 14.56 -1.40
CA GLN A 244 29.34 15.51 -1.34
C GLN A 244 28.00 14.78 -1.13
N ILE A 245 27.74 13.71 -1.87
CA ILE A 245 26.55 12.85 -1.72
C ILE A 245 26.50 12.28 -0.31
N SER A 246 27.61 11.73 0.20
CA SER A 246 27.64 11.14 1.55
C SER A 246 27.45 12.18 2.66
N ALA A 247 28.00 13.38 2.48
CA ALA A 247 27.81 14.50 3.39
C ALA A 247 26.35 15.00 3.39
N LEU A 248 25.71 15.10 2.22
CA LEU A 248 24.29 15.46 2.10
C LEU A 248 23.38 14.44 2.77
N ARG A 249 23.61 13.14 2.56
CA ARG A 249 22.86 12.06 3.23
C ARG A 249 22.95 12.15 4.75
N LEU A 250 24.15 12.40 5.26
CA LEU A 250 24.38 12.58 6.68
C LEU A 250 23.64 13.83 7.21
N LEU A 251 23.70 14.95 6.50
CA LEU A 251 22.97 16.16 6.87
C LEU A 251 21.45 15.97 6.80
N ARG A 252 20.94 15.20 5.82
CA ARG A 252 19.51 14.87 5.67
C ARG A 252 19.03 14.09 6.89
N LEU A 253 19.75 13.03 7.27
CA LEU A 253 19.47 12.25 8.47
C LEU A 253 19.48 13.11 9.73
N LEU A 254 20.46 14.01 9.85
CA LEU A 254 20.53 14.94 10.97
C LEU A 254 19.36 15.93 10.98
N ALA A 255 18.89 16.40 9.83
CA ALA A 255 17.74 17.31 9.73
C ALA A 255 16.42 16.64 10.15
N GLY A 256 16.21 15.39 9.70
CA GLY A 256 15.01 14.60 10.00
C GLY A 256 14.96 14.09 11.44
N SER A 257 16.02 13.42 11.90
CA SER A 257 16.00 12.68 13.18
C SER A 257 16.75 13.40 14.32
N PHE A 258 17.71 14.28 14.00
CA PHE A 258 18.59 14.90 15.00
C PHE A 258 18.68 16.43 14.87
N GLY A 259 17.57 17.11 14.52
CA GLY A 259 17.60 18.51 14.08
C GLY A 259 18.25 19.51 15.06
N ARG A 260 18.35 19.18 16.36
CA ARG A 260 19.12 19.95 17.36
C ARG A 260 20.60 20.11 17.00
N ALA A 261 21.22 19.12 16.38
CA ALA A 261 22.63 19.14 15.98
C ALA A 261 22.93 20.21 14.92
N LEU A 262 21.92 20.58 14.11
CA LEU A 262 22.06 21.57 13.04
C LEU A 262 21.75 23.01 13.49
N VAL A 263 21.10 23.19 14.66
CA VAL A 263 20.74 24.53 15.17
C VAL A 263 21.94 25.48 15.33
N PRO A 264 23.12 25.04 15.83
CA PRO A 264 24.30 25.92 15.92
C PRO A 264 24.82 26.39 14.56
N HIS A 265 24.50 25.66 13.48
CA HIS A 265 25.05 25.89 12.13
C HIS A 265 24.04 26.51 11.16
N LYS A 266 22.88 26.95 11.65
CA LYS A 266 21.82 27.62 10.86
C LYS A 266 22.32 28.56 9.75
N PRO A 267 23.17 29.57 10.04
CA PRO A 267 23.62 30.51 9.00
C PRO A 267 24.57 29.89 7.95
N ARG A 268 25.13 28.71 8.22
CA ARG A 268 26.07 28.01 7.35
C ARG A 268 25.43 26.92 6.48
N LEU A 269 24.17 26.57 6.72
CA LEU A 269 23.47 25.48 6.01
C LEU A 269 23.16 25.83 4.55
N LEU A 270 22.53 26.97 4.30
CA LEU A 270 22.01 27.33 2.96
C LEU A 270 23.09 27.72 1.93
N PRO A 271 24.14 28.49 2.26
CA PRO A 271 25.12 28.93 1.27
C PRO A 271 25.76 27.80 0.44
N PRO A 272 26.27 26.68 1.02
CA PRO A 272 26.83 25.61 0.22
C PRO A 272 25.78 24.91 -0.65
N LEU A 273 24.54 24.76 -0.17
CA LEU A 273 23.45 24.17 -0.97
C LEU A 273 23.10 25.06 -2.17
N GLY A 274 23.01 26.37 -1.98
CA GLY A 274 22.79 27.33 -3.07
C GLY A 274 23.91 27.28 -4.12
N ALA A 275 25.17 27.23 -3.68
CA ALA A 275 26.32 27.11 -4.59
C ALA A 275 26.28 25.80 -5.40
N LEU A 276 25.89 24.68 -4.75
CA LEU A 276 25.72 23.39 -5.42
C LEU A 276 24.59 23.43 -6.44
N LEU A 277 23.42 24.00 -6.09
CA LEU A 277 22.28 24.14 -7.00
C LEU A 277 22.65 24.94 -8.25
N LEU A 278 23.32 26.09 -8.09
CA LEU A 278 23.76 26.90 -9.23
C LEU A 278 24.70 26.12 -10.16
N ARG A 279 25.66 25.40 -9.59
CA ARG A 279 26.61 24.55 -10.34
C ARG A 279 25.91 23.38 -11.04
N MET A 280 24.92 22.76 -10.39
CA MET A 280 24.18 21.63 -10.98
C MET A 280 23.23 22.09 -12.06
N ARG A 281 22.65 23.29 -11.96
CA ARG A 281 21.80 23.87 -13.01
C ARG A 281 22.56 24.03 -14.33
N GLU A 282 23.80 24.51 -14.30
CA GLU A 282 24.64 24.62 -15.50
C GLU A 282 24.92 23.27 -16.16
N ARG A 283 25.08 22.20 -15.35
CA ARG A 283 25.32 20.84 -15.84
C ARG A 283 24.06 20.12 -16.31
N HIS A 284 22.92 20.40 -15.68
CA HIS A 284 21.64 19.81 -16.05
C HIS A 284 21.19 20.22 -17.45
N ALA A 285 21.58 21.42 -17.89
CA ALA A 285 21.33 21.89 -19.27
C ALA A 285 22.23 21.21 -20.34
N ALA A 286 23.25 20.43 -19.95
CA ALA A 286 24.15 19.73 -20.87
C ALA A 286 23.64 18.30 -21.17
N PRO A 287 24.02 17.71 -22.33
CA PRO A 287 23.62 16.33 -22.65
C PRO A 287 24.13 15.34 -21.59
N ALA A 288 23.27 14.42 -21.18
CA ALA A 288 23.56 13.44 -20.13
C ALA A 288 24.74 12.55 -20.53
N ALA A 289 25.70 12.41 -19.63
CA ALA A 289 26.70 11.35 -19.67
C ALA A 289 26.22 10.21 -18.76
N ASP A 290 26.43 8.95 -19.17
CA ASP A 290 26.03 7.77 -18.38
C ASP A 290 26.40 7.95 -16.90
N ALA A 291 25.42 7.73 -16.02
CA ALA A 291 25.62 7.84 -14.58
C ALA A 291 26.64 6.79 -14.09
N PRO A 292 27.84 7.20 -13.63
CA PRO A 292 28.82 6.23 -13.17
C PRO A 292 28.40 5.65 -11.82
N TYR A 293 28.28 4.33 -11.74
CA TYR A 293 28.26 3.62 -10.46
C TYR A 293 29.68 3.52 -9.90
N ASP A 294 29.83 3.67 -8.58
CA ASP A 294 31.09 3.33 -7.92
C ASP A 294 31.27 1.82 -7.74
N SER A 295 32.46 1.40 -7.27
CA SER A 295 32.76 -0.01 -7.01
C SER A 295 31.91 -0.65 -5.91
N ASP A 296 31.18 0.17 -5.14
CA ASP A 296 30.28 -0.25 -4.08
C ASP A 296 28.80 -0.27 -4.55
N GLY A 297 28.54 0.02 -5.83
CA GLY A 297 27.19 0.08 -6.42
C GLY A 297 26.43 1.37 -6.12
N CYS A 298 27.08 2.42 -5.59
CA CYS A 298 26.45 3.71 -5.34
C CYS A 298 26.43 4.53 -6.63
N LEU A 299 25.25 5.03 -6.99
CA LEU A 299 25.08 6.05 -8.03
C LEU A 299 25.91 7.29 -7.70
N LEU A 300 26.84 7.63 -8.58
CA LEU A 300 27.58 8.88 -8.56
C LEU A 300 27.18 9.72 -9.77
N GLY A 301 27.36 11.03 -9.66
CA GLY A 301 27.13 11.94 -10.78
C GLY A 301 26.40 13.20 -10.35
N ALA A 302 26.14 14.07 -11.33
CA ALA A 302 25.43 15.32 -11.10
C ALA A 302 23.98 15.08 -10.69
N GLU A 303 23.28 14.15 -11.32
CA GLU A 303 21.88 13.83 -11.02
C GLU A 303 21.71 13.24 -9.61
N ALA A 304 22.56 12.27 -9.26
CA ALA A 304 22.62 11.71 -7.91
C ALA A 304 22.97 12.78 -6.87
N LEU A 305 23.79 13.78 -7.20
CA LEU A 305 24.07 14.87 -6.27
C LEU A 305 22.87 15.81 -6.13
N THR A 306 22.22 16.17 -7.23
CA THR A 306 21.05 17.08 -7.24
C THR A 306 19.89 16.52 -6.44
N THR A 307 19.55 15.24 -6.65
CA THR A 307 18.50 14.54 -5.88
C THR A 307 18.80 14.58 -4.37
N GLN A 308 20.05 14.36 -3.96
CA GLN A 308 20.43 14.42 -2.54
C GLN A 308 20.41 15.85 -1.96
N VAL A 309 20.58 16.88 -2.79
CA VAL A 309 20.36 18.27 -2.36
C VAL A 309 18.86 18.50 -2.13
N PHE A 310 18.00 18.03 -3.02
CA PHE A 310 16.54 18.14 -2.88
C PHE A 310 16.03 17.39 -1.65
N ASP A 311 16.50 16.16 -1.43
CA ASP A 311 16.17 15.37 -0.23
C ASP A 311 16.50 16.12 1.08
N LEU A 312 17.64 16.82 1.12
CA LEU A 312 18.02 17.62 2.27
C LEU A 312 17.13 18.86 2.42
N LEU A 313 16.78 19.55 1.32
CA LEU A 313 15.89 20.70 1.36
C LEU A 313 14.48 20.32 1.82
N ALA A 314 13.95 19.20 1.34
CA ALA A 314 12.71 18.60 1.82
C ALA A 314 12.78 18.27 3.32
N ALA A 315 13.85 17.61 3.78
CA ALA A 315 14.05 17.32 5.20
C ALA A 315 14.16 18.59 6.08
N LEU A 316 14.72 19.68 5.55
CA LEU A 316 14.77 20.97 6.24
C LEU A 316 13.40 21.64 6.31
N ALA A 317 12.56 21.49 5.27
CA ALA A 317 11.19 22.00 5.23
C ALA A 317 10.29 21.26 6.25
N ALA A 318 10.33 19.93 6.25
CA ALA A 318 9.55 19.09 7.16
C ALA A 318 9.94 19.26 8.65
N SER A 319 11.18 19.71 8.91
CA SER A 319 11.74 19.83 10.26
C SER A 319 11.12 20.98 11.07
N SER A 320 10.44 20.63 12.17
CA SER A 320 9.82 21.60 13.09
C SER A 320 10.77 22.65 13.68
N ARG A 321 12.09 22.41 13.65
CA ARG A 321 13.12 23.31 14.20
C ARG A 321 13.82 24.19 13.16
N LEU A 322 13.82 23.73 11.90
CA LEU A 322 14.65 24.27 10.82
C LEU A 322 13.80 24.86 9.68
N TYR A 323 12.50 24.58 9.60
CA TYR A 323 11.62 25.05 8.53
C TYR A 323 11.71 26.58 8.28
N LYS A 324 11.86 27.40 9.33
CA LYS A 324 11.99 28.87 9.19
C LYS A 324 13.22 29.31 8.39
N LEU A 325 14.22 28.44 8.19
CA LEU A 325 15.42 28.77 7.41
C LEU A 325 15.13 29.00 5.94
N LEU A 326 14.23 28.21 5.34
CA LEU A 326 13.96 28.31 3.91
C LEU A 326 12.99 29.43 3.57
N LEU A 327 12.21 29.92 4.54
CA LEU A 327 11.18 30.95 4.30
C LEU A 327 11.70 32.21 3.57
N PRO A 328 12.86 32.79 3.91
CA PRO A 328 13.40 33.95 3.20
C PRO A 328 13.93 33.62 1.80
N ALA A 329 14.33 32.36 1.56
CA ALA A 329 14.90 31.91 0.30
C ALA A 329 13.87 31.21 -0.60
N LEU A 330 12.62 31.08 -0.14
CA LEU A 330 11.60 30.23 -0.77
C LEU A 330 11.30 30.62 -2.22
N GLY A 331 11.23 31.94 -2.52
CA GLY A 331 11.01 32.42 -3.88
C GLY A 331 12.15 32.07 -4.85
N GLU A 332 13.40 32.27 -4.45
CA GLU A 332 14.58 31.93 -5.27
C GLU A 332 14.78 30.41 -5.39
N LEU A 333 14.44 29.65 -4.34
CA LEU A 333 14.46 28.19 -4.36
C LEU A 333 13.43 27.65 -5.37
N LEU A 334 12.17 28.07 -5.27
CA LEU A 334 11.13 27.64 -6.20
C LEU A 334 11.44 28.04 -7.64
N HIS A 335 11.97 29.25 -7.86
CA HIS A 335 12.44 29.68 -9.17
C HIS A 335 13.60 28.79 -9.69
N SER A 336 14.50 28.35 -8.81
CA SER A 336 15.56 27.40 -9.17
C SER A 336 14.99 26.03 -9.54
N CYS A 337 14.02 25.52 -8.77
CA CYS A 337 13.30 24.27 -9.05
C CYS A 337 12.68 24.27 -10.46
N LEU A 338 12.08 25.38 -10.91
CA LEU A 338 11.54 25.47 -12.28
C LEU A 338 12.57 25.18 -13.38
N SER A 339 13.87 25.39 -13.11
CA SER A 339 14.94 25.08 -14.07
C SER A 339 15.29 23.59 -14.11
N PHE A 340 15.08 22.88 -12.99
CA PHE A 340 15.31 21.43 -12.88
C PHE A 340 14.11 20.60 -13.32
N LEU A 341 12.96 21.25 -13.48
CA LEU A 341 11.81 20.67 -14.16
C LEU A 341 11.98 20.69 -15.68
N GLU A 342 12.82 21.51 -16.30
CA GLU A 342 12.89 21.61 -17.76
C GLU A 342 13.16 20.26 -18.44
N ILE A 343 12.40 19.94 -19.49
CA ILE A 343 12.57 18.71 -20.26
C ILE A 343 13.97 18.68 -20.88
N THR A 344 14.76 17.67 -20.53
CA THR A 344 16.12 17.53 -21.06
C THR A 344 16.09 17.12 -22.54
N PRO A 345 17.15 17.43 -23.33
CA PRO A 345 17.22 16.94 -24.71
C PRO A 345 17.17 15.41 -24.83
N ALA A 346 17.70 14.69 -23.83
CA ALA A 346 17.70 13.23 -23.81
C ALA A 346 16.28 12.68 -23.60
N ALA A 347 15.59 13.15 -22.55
CA ALA A 347 14.19 12.76 -22.28
C ALA A 347 13.27 13.12 -23.46
N HIS A 348 13.48 14.29 -24.09
CA HIS A 348 12.72 14.66 -25.28
C HIS A 348 12.88 13.65 -26.42
N ALA A 349 14.11 13.23 -26.73
CA ALA A 349 14.38 12.29 -27.81
C ALA A 349 13.83 10.88 -27.50
N GLU A 350 13.87 10.47 -26.24
CA GLU A 350 13.33 9.21 -25.75
C GLU A 350 11.80 9.19 -25.84
N TRP A 351 11.11 10.22 -25.34
CA TRP A 351 9.66 10.34 -25.41
C TRP A 351 9.12 10.51 -26.84
N GLU A 352 9.91 11.08 -27.76
CA GLU A 352 9.57 11.10 -29.19
C GLU A 352 9.67 9.72 -29.84
N ALA A 353 10.55 8.85 -29.34
CA ALA A 353 10.76 7.50 -29.86
C ALA A 353 9.80 6.47 -29.25
N ASP A 354 9.48 6.61 -27.96
CA ASP A 354 8.60 5.72 -27.21
C ASP A 354 7.57 6.48 -26.38
N VAL A 355 6.30 6.34 -26.76
CA VAL A 355 5.17 6.95 -26.04
C VAL A 355 4.83 6.20 -24.75
N VAL A 356 5.21 4.93 -24.62
CA VAL A 356 4.99 4.15 -23.38
C VAL A 356 5.86 4.72 -22.28
N GLU A 357 7.15 4.93 -22.55
CA GLU A 357 8.07 5.57 -21.61
C GLU A 357 7.57 6.97 -21.19
N TYR A 358 7.10 7.76 -22.16
CA TYR A 358 6.48 9.06 -21.86
C TYR A 358 5.30 8.94 -20.90
N LEU A 359 4.41 7.97 -21.10
CA LEU A 359 3.24 7.79 -20.24
C LEU A 359 3.63 7.37 -18.83
N GLN A 360 4.65 6.53 -18.68
CA GLN A 360 5.17 6.06 -17.40
C GLN A 360 5.92 7.16 -16.64
N ASP A 361 6.73 7.96 -17.34
CA ASP A 361 7.48 9.07 -16.74
C ASP A 361 6.59 10.24 -16.29
N GLU A 362 5.50 10.49 -17.02
CA GLU A 362 4.59 11.60 -16.77
C GLU A 362 3.33 11.20 -16.00
N ASP A 363 3.24 9.97 -15.50
CA ASP A 363 2.19 9.59 -14.56
C ASP A 363 2.37 10.31 -13.20
N ASP A 364 1.27 10.61 -12.52
CA ASP A 364 1.30 11.25 -11.20
C ASP A 364 1.95 10.27 -10.17
N ASP A 365 1.80 8.95 -10.38
CA ASP A 365 2.41 7.87 -9.57
C ASP A 365 3.69 7.27 -10.20
N SER A 366 4.44 8.06 -10.97
CA SER A 366 5.63 7.56 -11.67
C SER A 366 6.72 7.01 -10.73
N PHE A 367 7.24 5.82 -11.05
CA PHE A 367 8.43 5.25 -10.40
C PHE A 367 9.76 5.73 -11.02
N ALA A 368 9.71 6.63 -11.99
CA ALA A 368 10.89 7.11 -12.68
C ALA A 368 11.84 7.86 -11.73
N VAL A 369 13.11 7.44 -11.71
CA VAL A 369 14.13 8.06 -10.86
C VAL A 369 14.87 9.13 -11.66
N SER A 370 14.32 10.35 -11.68
CA SER A 370 14.90 11.48 -12.41
C SER A 370 14.99 12.74 -11.55
N VAL A 371 15.85 13.69 -11.99
CA VAL A 371 15.93 15.02 -11.37
C VAL A 371 14.59 15.77 -11.50
N ARG A 372 13.85 15.54 -12.60
CA ARG A 372 12.53 16.15 -12.82
C ARG A 372 11.55 15.65 -11.76
N VAL A 373 11.40 14.34 -11.57
CA VAL A 373 10.51 13.75 -10.55
C VAL A 373 10.90 14.19 -9.13
N ALA A 374 12.19 14.14 -8.79
CA ALA A 374 12.66 14.62 -7.47
C ALA A 374 12.40 16.12 -7.24
N THR A 375 12.34 16.93 -8.32
CA THR A 375 11.96 18.34 -8.22
C THR A 375 10.46 18.52 -8.00
N GLN A 376 9.61 17.67 -8.60
CA GLN A 376 8.17 17.68 -8.36
C GLN A 376 7.88 17.39 -6.88
N GLN A 377 8.45 16.30 -6.35
CA GLN A 377 8.35 15.92 -4.94
C GLN A 377 8.84 17.02 -3.98
N LEU A 378 9.92 17.73 -4.34
CA LEU A 378 10.39 18.87 -3.54
C LEU A 378 9.38 20.04 -3.57
N ILE A 379 8.76 20.33 -4.71
CA ILE A 379 7.75 21.39 -4.80
C ILE A 379 6.54 21.03 -3.93
N ASP A 380 6.06 19.79 -4.00
CA ASP A 380 4.93 19.32 -3.20
C ASP A 380 5.23 19.43 -1.71
N GLU A 381 6.38 18.92 -1.25
CA GLU A 381 6.81 19.06 0.15
C GLU A 381 6.93 20.53 0.58
N LEU A 382 7.41 21.44 -0.28
CA LEU A 382 7.47 22.87 0.04
C LEU A 382 6.07 23.48 0.11
N VAL A 383 5.14 23.08 -0.74
CA VAL A 383 3.76 23.55 -0.72
C VAL A 383 3.06 23.06 0.55
N ASP A 384 3.25 21.80 0.93
CA ASP A 384 2.67 21.21 2.13
C ASP A 384 3.26 21.82 3.41
N SER A 385 4.59 21.98 3.47
CA SER A 385 5.28 22.51 4.65
C SER A 385 5.00 24.00 4.91
N TYR A 386 4.77 24.81 3.87
CA TYR A 386 4.63 26.28 4.00
C TYR A 386 3.26 26.84 3.57
N GLY A 387 2.36 26.01 3.04
CA GLY A 387 1.01 26.38 2.64
C GLY A 387 0.96 27.63 1.75
N GLY A 388 0.13 28.61 2.14
CA GLY A 388 -0.09 29.84 1.36
C GLY A 388 1.17 30.65 1.05
N ALA A 389 2.22 30.57 1.88
CA ALA A 389 3.48 31.26 1.61
C ALA A 389 4.24 30.64 0.43
N ALA A 390 4.29 29.31 0.34
CA ALA A 390 4.86 28.61 -0.81
C ALA A 390 4.04 28.84 -2.08
N VAL A 391 2.70 28.81 -1.98
CA VAL A 391 1.82 29.12 -3.13
C VAL A 391 2.08 30.52 -3.69
N ALA A 392 2.18 31.53 -2.83
CA ALA A 392 2.47 32.89 -3.26
C ALA A 392 3.86 33.02 -3.91
N ALA A 393 4.87 32.38 -3.31
CA ALA A 393 6.23 32.36 -3.83
C ALA A 393 6.35 31.60 -5.17
N LEU A 394 5.65 30.48 -5.32
CA LEU A 394 5.59 29.70 -6.55
C LEU A 394 4.95 30.51 -7.68
N CYS A 395 3.82 31.16 -7.43
CA CYS A 395 3.18 32.05 -8.40
C CYS A 395 4.09 33.22 -8.83
N ALA A 396 4.88 33.77 -7.92
CA ALA A 396 5.85 34.83 -8.25
C ALA A 396 7.03 34.28 -9.08
N ALA A 397 7.58 33.12 -8.71
CA ALA A 397 8.63 32.43 -9.45
C ALA A 397 8.19 32.05 -10.86
N ALA A 398 6.94 31.59 -11.01
CA ALA A 398 6.31 31.27 -12.28
C ALA A 398 6.20 32.50 -13.19
N ARG A 399 5.64 33.62 -12.71
CA ARG A 399 5.55 34.87 -13.49
C ARG A 399 6.93 35.32 -14.00
N ARG A 400 7.96 35.23 -13.16
CA ARG A 400 9.33 35.55 -13.54
C ARG A 400 9.84 34.62 -14.64
N ARG A 401 9.67 33.30 -14.50
CA ARG A 401 10.14 32.33 -15.50
C ARG A 401 9.37 32.43 -16.83
N LEU A 402 8.08 32.79 -16.80
CA LEU A 402 7.28 33.05 -18.01
C LEU A 402 7.78 34.29 -18.76
N ALA A 403 8.17 35.36 -18.05
CA ALA A 403 8.80 36.53 -18.65
C ALA A 403 10.17 36.19 -19.30
N GLU A 404 11.01 35.43 -18.60
CA GLU A 404 12.30 34.93 -19.14
C GLU A 404 12.08 34.08 -20.41
N ALA A 405 11.06 33.21 -20.41
CA ALA A 405 10.70 32.42 -21.60
C ALA A 405 10.22 33.31 -22.76
N HIS A 406 9.49 34.38 -22.48
CA HIS A 406 9.04 35.34 -23.49
C HIS A 406 10.23 36.09 -24.12
N GLU A 407 11.17 36.57 -23.31
CA GLU A 407 12.40 37.21 -23.78
C GLU A 407 13.25 36.25 -24.63
N ALA A 408 13.38 34.99 -24.19
CA ALA A 408 14.10 33.95 -24.93
C ALA A 408 13.44 33.65 -26.29
N ARG A 409 12.10 33.64 -26.35
CA ARG A 409 11.34 33.49 -27.61
C ARG A 409 11.62 34.66 -28.56
N GLN A 410 11.61 35.89 -28.06
CA GLN A 410 11.93 37.08 -28.86
C GLN A 410 13.38 37.08 -29.37
N ALA A 411 14.31 36.54 -28.57
CA ALA A 411 15.72 36.39 -28.94
C ALA A 411 15.98 35.19 -29.89
N GLY A 412 14.97 34.38 -30.23
CA GLY A 412 15.10 33.23 -31.12
C GLY A 412 15.79 32.00 -30.50
N VAL A 413 15.82 31.90 -29.17
CA VAL A 413 16.41 30.75 -28.46
C VAL A 413 15.50 29.54 -28.57
N GLN A 414 15.98 28.42 -29.11
CA GLN A 414 15.14 27.23 -29.39
C GLN A 414 14.54 26.56 -28.13
N SER A 415 15.18 26.69 -26.96
CA SER A 415 14.72 26.08 -25.71
C SER A 415 13.66 26.90 -24.96
N TRP A 416 13.19 28.03 -25.51
CA TRP A 416 12.24 28.94 -24.84
C TRP A 416 10.99 28.21 -24.30
N TRP A 417 10.50 27.22 -25.03
CA TRP A 417 9.29 26.49 -24.71
C TRP A 417 9.44 25.55 -23.50
N ARG A 418 10.67 25.10 -23.19
CA ARG A 418 10.94 24.19 -22.05
C ARG A 418 10.78 24.90 -20.72
N MET A 419 11.26 26.13 -20.62
CA MET A 419 11.04 27.00 -19.45
C MET A 419 9.54 27.20 -19.19
N ARG A 420 8.78 27.38 -20.27
CA ARG A 420 7.34 27.56 -20.20
C ARG A 420 6.62 26.28 -19.80
N GLU A 421 6.96 25.14 -20.40
CA GLU A 421 6.43 23.81 -20.04
C GLU A 421 6.67 23.49 -18.56
N ALA A 422 7.91 23.65 -18.08
CA ALA A 422 8.29 23.41 -16.70
C ALA A 422 7.51 24.28 -15.71
N THR A 423 7.25 25.53 -16.08
CA THR A 423 6.45 26.44 -15.28
C THR A 423 5.00 25.98 -15.20
N LEU A 424 4.42 25.53 -16.31
CA LEU A 424 3.05 25.01 -16.34
C LEU A 424 2.91 23.71 -15.56
N LEU A 425 3.92 22.83 -15.59
CA LEU A 425 3.98 21.64 -14.72
C LEU A 425 3.95 22.06 -13.24
N ALA A 426 4.82 22.97 -12.82
CA ALA A 426 4.89 23.38 -11.42
C ALA A 426 3.59 24.02 -10.91
N ILE A 427 2.92 24.84 -11.73
CA ILE A 427 1.61 25.41 -11.40
C ILE A 427 0.54 24.30 -11.33
N SER A 428 0.65 23.28 -12.20
CA SER A 428 -0.27 22.14 -12.24
C SER A 428 -0.15 21.22 -11.02
N LEU A 429 1.05 21.07 -10.45
CA LEU A 429 1.29 20.35 -9.19
C LEU A 429 0.54 21.03 -8.03
N ALA A 430 0.71 22.34 -7.89
CA ALA A 430 0.06 23.13 -6.84
C ALA A 430 -1.38 23.57 -7.19
N SER A 431 -2.09 22.85 -8.08
CA SER A 431 -3.36 23.32 -8.65
C SER A 431 -4.46 23.51 -7.60
N GLU A 432 -4.65 22.57 -6.68
CA GLU A 432 -5.63 22.65 -5.60
C GLU A 432 -5.35 23.80 -4.61
N PRO A 433 -4.14 23.90 -4.01
CA PRO A 433 -3.84 25.00 -3.10
C PRO A 433 -3.90 26.36 -3.79
N ILE A 434 -3.51 26.47 -5.07
CA ILE A 434 -3.67 27.70 -5.87
C ILE A 434 -5.16 28.05 -6.06
N GLN A 435 -6.00 27.08 -6.41
CA GLN A 435 -7.45 27.31 -6.56
C GLN A 435 -8.09 27.74 -5.24
N SER A 436 -7.71 27.12 -4.12
CA SER A 436 -8.18 27.50 -2.79
C SER A 436 -7.79 28.94 -2.43
N ALA A 437 -6.55 29.34 -2.74
CA ALA A 437 -6.04 30.68 -2.50
C ALA A 437 -6.74 31.72 -3.39
N ASN A 438 -6.98 31.39 -4.66
CA ASN A 438 -7.71 32.24 -5.60
C ASN A 438 -9.17 32.44 -5.15
N LYS A 439 -9.88 31.39 -4.72
CA LYS A 439 -11.25 31.50 -4.17
C LYS A 439 -11.31 32.47 -2.98
N LYS A 440 -10.33 32.38 -2.06
CA LYS A 440 -10.21 33.30 -0.92
C LYS A 440 -9.91 34.74 -1.35
N ALA A 441 -9.03 34.91 -2.34
CA ALA A 441 -8.63 36.23 -2.84
C ALA A 441 -9.76 36.93 -3.63
N SER A 442 -10.47 36.21 -4.50
CA SER A 442 -11.57 36.75 -5.30
C SER A 442 -12.75 37.19 -4.43
N ARG A 443 -13.03 36.50 -3.32
CA ARG A 443 -14.02 36.96 -2.31
C ARG A 443 -13.65 38.30 -1.68
N LYS A 444 -12.36 38.60 -1.55
CA LYS A 444 -11.86 39.84 -0.92
C LYS A 444 -11.69 41.01 -1.89
N HIS A 445 -11.20 40.75 -3.10
CA HIS A 445 -10.76 41.80 -4.04
C HIS A 445 -11.55 41.84 -5.36
N GLY A 446 -12.53 40.94 -5.56
CA GLY A 446 -13.44 40.96 -6.71
C GLY A 446 -12.85 40.55 -8.06
N ALA A 447 -11.55 40.26 -8.17
CA ALA A 447 -10.88 39.83 -9.40
C ALA A 447 -10.16 38.47 -9.22
N SER A 448 -10.03 37.69 -10.30
CA SER A 448 -9.30 36.42 -10.28
C SER A 448 -7.92 36.55 -10.96
N ALA A 449 -6.87 36.14 -10.25
CA ALA A 449 -5.52 36.08 -10.80
C ALA A 449 -5.36 34.96 -11.85
N LEU A 450 -6.30 34.01 -11.92
CA LEU A 450 -6.28 32.91 -12.88
C LEU A 450 -6.67 33.33 -14.30
N GLU A 451 -7.37 34.45 -14.46
CA GLU A 451 -7.76 34.95 -15.80
C GLU A 451 -6.53 35.36 -16.63
N HIS A 452 -5.54 35.99 -16.00
CA HIS A 452 -4.27 36.32 -16.67
C HIS A 452 -3.48 35.06 -17.06
N LEU A 453 -3.51 34.03 -16.21
CA LEU A 453 -2.89 32.74 -16.53
C LEU A 453 -3.54 32.11 -17.77
N LEU A 454 -4.85 32.28 -17.98
CA LEU A 454 -5.54 31.77 -19.15
C LEU A 454 -5.19 32.50 -20.44
N GLU A 455 -5.10 33.83 -20.41
CA GLU A 455 -4.65 34.60 -21.57
C GLU A 455 -3.28 34.09 -22.01
N GLU A 456 -2.38 33.88 -21.05
CA GLU A 456 -1.08 33.28 -21.30
C GLU A 456 -1.19 31.86 -21.88
N LEU A 457 -1.97 30.97 -21.27
CA LEU A 457 -2.14 29.58 -21.75
C LEU A 457 -2.73 29.50 -23.16
N SER A 458 -3.61 30.44 -23.52
CA SER A 458 -4.24 30.46 -24.84
C SER A 458 -3.23 30.64 -25.98
N HIS A 459 -2.13 31.35 -25.73
CA HIS A 459 -1.05 31.52 -26.70
C HIS A 459 -0.26 30.24 -26.96
N ASP A 460 -0.24 29.30 -26.01
CA ASP A 460 0.46 28.02 -26.12
C ASP A 460 -0.35 26.94 -26.87
N LEU A 461 -1.60 27.24 -27.21
CA LEU A 461 -2.45 26.35 -28.00
C LEU A 461 -2.23 26.50 -29.51
N ALA A 462 -1.45 27.51 -29.93
CA ALA A 462 -1.22 27.81 -31.33
C ALA A 462 -0.50 26.65 -32.05
N ALA A 463 -0.80 26.46 -33.34
CA ALA A 463 -0.31 25.33 -34.13
C ALA A 463 1.22 25.32 -34.34
N ASP A 464 1.89 26.46 -34.19
CA ASP A 464 3.35 26.63 -34.25
C ASP A 464 4.06 26.22 -32.94
N THR A 465 3.30 25.95 -31.88
CA THR A 465 3.84 25.58 -30.57
C THR A 465 4.28 24.11 -30.54
N PRO A 466 5.44 23.78 -29.92
CA PRO A 466 5.89 22.40 -29.77
C PRO A 466 4.84 21.49 -29.09
N PRO A 467 4.74 20.21 -29.49
CA PRO A 467 3.64 19.33 -29.08
C PRO A 467 3.60 19.08 -27.58
N LEU A 468 4.74 18.93 -26.90
CA LEU A 468 4.79 18.72 -25.45
C LEU A 468 4.34 19.95 -24.66
N LEU A 469 4.72 21.16 -25.08
CA LEU A 469 4.24 22.40 -24.46
C LEU A 469 2.72 22.54 -24.66
N ARG A 470 2.24 22.30 -25.89
CA ARG A 470 0.80 22.33 -26.17
C ARG A 470 0.04 21.30 -25.32
N GLY A 471 0.56 20.07 -25.21
CA GLY A 471 -0.01 19.02 -24.36
C GLY A 471 -0.06 19.42 -22.88
N ARG A 472 1.02 20.00 -22.36
CA ARG A 472 1.07 20.52 -20.99
C ARG A 472 0.08 21.66 -20.78
N ALA A 473 -0.03 22.59 -21.71
CA ALA A 473 -0.97 23.70 -21.64
C ALA A 473 -2.43 23.21 -21.57
N LEU A 474 -2.78 22.18 -22.36
CA LEU A 474 -4.10 21.54 -22.29
C LEU A 474 -4.36 20.89 -20.92
N CYS A 475 -3.40 20.11 -20.40
CA CYS A 475 -3.53 19.45 -19.10
C CYS A 475 -3.63 20.47 -17.95
N CYS A 476 -2.81 21.52 -18.00
CA CYS A 476 -2.85 22.62 -17.03
C CYS A 476 -4.20 23.33 -17.06
N ALA A 477 -4.69 23.71 -18.25
CA ALA A 477 -6.02 24.34 -18.39
C ALA A 477 -7.15 23.44 -17.85
N ALA A 478 -7.05 22.13 -18.04
CA ALA A 478 -8.02 21.17 -17.52
C ALA A 478 -8.04 21.12 -15.98
N LYS A 479 -6.87 21.09 -15.32
CA LYS A 479 -6.76 21.10 -13.85
C LYS A 479 -7.38 22.35 -13.21
N PHE A 480 -7.31 23.51 -13.88
CA PHE A 480 -7.93 24.75 -13.39
C PHE A 480 -9.40 24.92 -13.78
N SER A 481 -9.98 24.05 -14.61
CA SER A 481 -11.31 24.25 -15.21
C SER A 481 -12.44 24.56 -14.21
N GLY A 482 -12.39 24.01 -12.99
CA GLY A 482 -13.37 24.26 -11.92
C GLY A 482 -13.29 25.66 -11.28
N ALA A 483 -12.17 26.38 -11.44
CA ALA A 483 -11.99 27.73 -10.94
C ALA A 483 -12.21 28.81 -12.02
N LEU A 484 -12.51 28.42 -13.25
CA LEU A 484 -12.65 29.33 -14.40
C LEU A 484 -14.11 29.65 -14.71
N ALA A 485 -14.32 30.81 -15.34
CA ALA A 485 -15.62 31.15 -15.91
C ALA A 485 -15.93 30.25 -17.13
N PRO A 486 -17.16 29.73 -17.29
CA PRO A 486 -17.51 28.81 -18.37
C PRO A 486 -17.34 29.42 -19.77
N SER A 487 -17.35 30.75 -19.90
CA SER A 487 -17.10 31.46 -21.17
C SER A 487 -15.66 31.36 -21.68
N SER A 488 -14.70 31.03 -20.81
CA SER A 488 -13.27 30.96 -21.15
C SER A 488 -12.80 29.57 -21.61
N LEU A 489 -13.61 28.54 -21.37
CA LEU A 489 -13.30 27.13 -21.67
C LEU A 489 -13.38 26.73 -23.16
N PRO A 490 -14.29 27.26 -24.00
CA PRO A 490 -14.43 26.84 -25.39
C PRO A 490 -13.14 26.74 -26.23
N PRO A 491 -12.19 27.71 -26.20
CA PRO A 491 -10.95 27.59 -26.97
C PRO A 491 -10.07 26.40 -26.54
N PHE A 492 -10.03 26.09 -25.25
CA PHE A 492 -9.28 24.94 -24.73
C PHE A 492 -9.93 23.62 -25.13
N LEU A 493 -11.25 23.54 -25.09
CA LEU A 493 -12.00 22.36 -25.53
C LEU A 493 -11.80 22.10 -27.03
N GLN A 494 -11.86 23.16 -27.85
CA GLN A 494 -11.59 23.05 -29.29
C GLN A 494 -10.14 22.62 -29.56
N ALA A 495 -9.16 23.20 -28.88
CA ALA A 495 -7.77 22.80 -29.03
C ALA A 495 -7.50 21.35 -28.59
N THR A 496 -8.23 20.86 -27.59
CA THR A 496 -8.22 19.45 -27.14
C THR A 496 -8.80 18.54 -28.20
N LEU A 497 -9.95 18.90 -28.78
CA LEU A 497 -10.58 18.17 -29.89
C LEU A 497 -9.63 18.05 -31.09
N ASP A 498 -9.05 19.17 -31.51
CA ASP A 498 -8.12 19.21 -32.64
C ASP A 498 -6.88 18.33 -32.37
N ALA A 499 -6.36 18.36 -31.14
CA ALA A 499 -5.17 17.62 -30.74
C ALA A 499 -5.33 16.08 -30.74
N LEU A 500 -6.56 15.55 -30.67
CA LEU A 500 -6.80 14.10 -30.66
C LEU A 500 -6.62 13.45 -32.05
N HIS A 501 -6.69 14.23 -33.13
CA HIS A 501 -6.68 13.73 -34.49
C HIS A 501 -5.27 13.73 -35.14
N PRO A 502 -4.98 12.81 -36.07
CA PRO A 502 -3.80 12.89 -36.93
C PRO A 502 -3.78 14.21 -37.74
N PRO A 503 -2.62 14.82 -38.04
CA PRO A 503 -1.25 14.27 -37.98
C PRO A 503 -0.47 14.55 -36.69
N HIS A 504 -1.15 14.87 -35.57
CA HIS A 504 -0.46 15.13 -34.30
C HIS A 504 0.27 13.90 -33.73
N PRO A 505 1.42 14.08 -33.04
CA PRO A 505 2.18 12.99 -32.44
C PRO A 505 1.41 12.34 -31.28
N LEU A 506 1.74 11.08 -30.97
CA LEU A 506 1.02 10.30 -29.96
C LEU A 506 1.05 10.95 -28.57
N CYS A 507 2.19 11.52 -28.13
CA CYS A 507 2.29 12.17 -26.82
C CYS A 507 1.28 13.32 -26.66
N LEU A 508 1.10 14.15 -27.69
CA LEU A 508 0.10 15.22 -27.68
C LEU A 508 -1.33 14.66 -27.64
N ARG A 509 -1.60 13.58 -28.38
CA ARG A 509 -2.92 12.93 -28.41
C ARG A 509 -3.29 12.32 -27.05
N PHE A 510 -2.33 11.70 -26.36
CA PHE A 510 -2.54 11.20 -24.99
C PHE A 510 -2.66 12.34 -23.96
N CYS A 511 -1.91 13.43 -24.10
CA CYS A 511 -2.13 14.62 -23.28
C CYS A 511 -3.54 15.18 -23.46
N ALA A 512 -4.02 15.24 -24.70
CA ALA A 512 -5.38 15.68 -25.00
C ALA A 512 -6.42 14.74 -24.37
N ALA A 513 -6.20 13.42 -24.41
CA ALA A 513 -7.07 12.45 -23.72
C ALA A 513 -7.06 12.66 -22.19
N ARG A 514 -5.89 12.89 -21.57
CA ARG A 514 -5.77 13.18 -20.13
C ARG A 514 -6.47 14.49 -19.73
N ALA A 515 -6.27 15.54 -20.52
CA ALA A 515 -6.97 16.81 -20.34
C ALA A 515 -8.50 16.63 -20.48
N LEU A 516 -8.93 15.83 -21.47
CA LEU A 516 -10.34 15.52 -21.70
C LEU A 516 -10.98 14.76 -20.53
N ALA A 517 -10.29 13.77 -19.95
CA ALA A 517 -10.75 13.07 -18.74
C ALA A 517 -10.99 14.05 -17.58
N THR A 518 -10.10 15.02 -17.42
CA THR A 518 -10.21 16.05 -16.38
C THR A 518 -11.36 17.01 -16.66
N PHE A 519 -11.51 17.48 -17.90
CA PHE A 519 -12.66 18.32 -18.30
C PHE A 519 -14.01 17.60 -18.13
N ALA A 520 -14.06 16.29 -18.39
CA ALA A 520 -15.26 15.47 -18.26
C ALA A 520 -15.73 15.33 -16.80
N ARG A 521 -14.80 15.34 -15.82
CA ARG A 521 -15.12 15.32 -14.39
C ARG A 521 -15.53 16.70 -13.84
N GLY A 522 -15.12 17.78 -14.51
CA GLY A 522 -15.27 19.15 -14.01
C GLY A 522 -16.49 19.92 -14.54
N ALA A 523 -16.52 21.22 -14.27
CA ALA A 523 -17.58 22.15 -14.70
C ALA A 523 -17.70 22.29 -16.24
N ALA A 524 -16.74 21.75 -17.00
CA ALA A 524 -16.72 21.77 -18.46
C ALA A 524 -17.56 20.65 -19.11
N ALA A 525 -17.96 19.62 -18.35
CA ALA A 525 -18.76 18.48 -18.83
C ALA A 525 -19.95 18.86 -19.74
N PRO A 526 -20.82 19.83 -19.40
CA PRO A 526 -21.95 20.19 -20.27
C PRO A 526 -21.54 20.75 -21.63
N LEU A 527 -20.35 21.36 -21.75
CA LEU A 527 -19.83 21.91 -23.00
C LEU A 527 -19.31 20.83 -23.96
N LEU A 528 -18.99 19.63 -23.45
CA LEU A 528 -18.51 18.50 -24.24
C LEU A 528 -19.64 17.71 -24.92
N ARG A 529 -20.87 17.81 -24.39
CA ARG A 529 -22.06 17.12 -24.92
C ARG A 529 -22.20 17.18 -26.46
N PRO A 530 -22.14 18.35 -27.14
CA PRO A 530 -22.32 18.41 -28.59
C PRO A 530 -21.20 17.73 -29.39
N ALA A 531 -20.03 17.52 -28.78
CA ALA A 531 -18.86 16.92 -29.44
C ALA A 531 -18.64 15.45 -29.05
N LEU A 532 -19.51 14.83 -28.25
CA LEU A 532 -19.30 13.50 -27.67
C LEU A 532 -19.02 12.43 -28.73
N HIS A 533 -19.81 12.38 -29.82
CA HIS A 533 -19.59 11.42 -30.90
C HIS A 533 -18.22 11.58 -31.58
N ALA A 534 -17.79 12.82 -31.81
CA ALA A 534 -16.50 13.11 -32.43
C ALA A 534 -15.34 12.72 -31.49
N LEU A 535 -15.47 13.00 -30.20
CA LEU A 535 -14.48 12.66 -29.17
C LEU A 535 -14.28 11.15 -29.07
N VAL A 536 -15.36 10.39 -28.94
CA VAL A 536 -15.29 8.93 -28.85
C VAL A 536 -14.72 8.32 -30.13
N ALA A 537 -15.12 8.83 -31.30
CA ALA A 537 -14.55 8.40 -32.58
C ALA A 537 -13.05 8.70 -32.70
N ALA A 538 -12.55 9.76 -32.05
CA ALA A 538 -11.13 10.10 -32.01
C ALA A 538 -10.31 9.25 -31.03
N LEU A 539 -10.91 8.84 -29.90
CA LEU A 539 -10.27 8.01 -28.88
C LEU A 539 -10.17 6.53 -29.27
N LEU A 540 -11.16 5.98 -29.97
CA LEU A 540 -11.19 4.57 -30.34
C LEU A 540 -9.93 4.07 -31.08
N PRO A 541 -9.42 4.79 -32.11
CA PRO A 541 -8.19 4.40 -32.80
C PRO A 541 -6.92 4.52 -31.93
N LEU A 542 -6.96 5.22 -30.80
CA LEU A 542 -5.83 5.36 -29.89
C LEU A 542 -5.66 4.15 -28.96
N LEU A 543 -6.72 3.41 -28.65
CA LEU A 543 -6.72 2.26 -27.73
C LEU A 543 -5.58 1.23 -27.94
N PRO A 544 -5.21 0.83 -29.17
CA PRO A 544 -4.12 -0.14 -29.35
C PRO A 544 -2.72 0.45 -29.18
N HIS A 545 -2.58 1.77 -29.02
CA HIS A 545 -1.30 2.47 -28.87
C HIS A 545 -1.01 2.73 -27.38
N GLY A 546 0.27 2.94 -27.02
CA GLY A 546 0.65 3.38 -25.67
C GLY A 546 0.68 2.30 -24.59
N GLY A 547 0.77 1.01 -24.95
CA GLY A 547 0.87 -0.06 -23.95
C GLY A 547 -0.36 -0.13 -23.03
N ASP A 548 -0.20 -0.72 -21.85
CA ASP A 548 -1.29 -0.88 -20.87
C ASP A 548 -1.66 0.45 -20.20
N ASP A 549 -0.67 1.28 -19.87
CA ASP A 549 -0.88 2.62 -19.30
C ASP A 549 -1.72 3.52 -20.23
N GLY A 550 -1.45 3.48 -21.54
CA GLY A 550 -2.21 4.21 -22.55
C GLY A 550 -3.65 3.69 -22.67
N ALA A 551 -3.85 2.38 -22.62
CA ALA A 551 -5.19 1.78 -22.66
C ALA A 551 -5.99 2.16 -21.41
N LEU A 552 -5.38 2.08 -20.21
CA LEU A 552 -5.98 2.50 -18.94
C LEU A 552 -6.42 3.97 -18.99
N LEU A 553 -5.53 4.87 -19.39
CA LEU A 553 -5.85 6.29 -19.52
C LEU A 553 -7.06 6.52 -20.44
N LEU A 554 -7.10 5.85 -21.60
CA LEU A 554 -8.18 6.00 -22.57
C LEU A 554 -9.50 5.39 -22.07
N LEU A 555 -9.46 4.23 -21.41
CA LEU A 555 -10.64 3.57 -20.83
C LEU A 555 -11.23 4.41 -19.70
N HIS A 556 -10.41 4.95 -18.79
CA HIS A 556 -10.86 5.89 -17.77
C HIS A 556 -11.43 7.17 -18.39
N THR A 557 -10.80 7.69 -19.46
CA THR A 557 -11.33 8.84 -20.20
C THR A 557 -12.73 8.55 -20.76
N LEU A 558 -12.94 7.38 -21.37
CA LEU A 558 -14.24 6.95 -21.88
C LEU A 558 -15.26 6.78 -20.74
N ALA A 559 -14.86 6.19 -19.62
CA ALA A 559 -15.73 6.00 -18.45
C ALA A 559 -16.23 7.33 -17.86
N HIS A 560 -15.45 8.41 -17.96
CA HIS A 560 -15.89 9.76 -17.56
C HIS A 560 -16.70 10.52 -18.62
N LEU A 561 -16.46 10.26 -19.92
CA LEU A 561 -17.15 10.96 -21.00
C LEU A 561 -18.56 10.44 -21.27
N LEU A 562 -18.73 9.12 -21.31
CA LEU A 562 -20.01 8.51 -21.67
C LEU A 562 -21.17 8.87 -20.72
N PRO A 563 -20.98 9.08 -19.40
CA PRO A 563 -22.05 9.54 -18.51
C PRO A 563 -22.58 10.95 -18.78
N ILE A 564 -21.87 11.80 -19.55
CA ILE A 564 -22.28 13.20 -19.84
C ILE A 564 -23.62 13.24 -20.60
N ASP A 565 -23.83 12.28 -21.49
CA ASP A 565 -25.05 12.11 -22.28
C ASP A 565 -25.30 10.62 -22.58
N SER A 566 -26.20 10.02 -21.80
CA SER A 566 -26.54 8.59 -21.87
C SER A 566 -27.20 8.19 -23.20
N ASP A 567 -27.88 9.12 -23.87
CA ASP A 567 -28.56 8.85 -25.14
C ASP A 567 -27.56 8.86 -26.29
N ALA A 568 -26.62 9.80 -26.27
CA ALA A 568 -25.52 9.83 -27.22
C ALA A 568 -24.56 8.62 -27.02
N ALA A 569 -24.27 8.25 -25.77
CA ALA A 569 -23.50 7.04 -25.46
C ALA A 569 -24.17 5.77 -26.01
N ALA A 570 -25.51 5.68 -25.91
CA ALA A 570 -26.26 4.55 -26.46
C ALA A 570 -26.15 4.44 -27.99
N GLN A 571 -26.06 5.56 -28.71
CA GLN A 571 -25.86 5.57 -30.16
C GLN A 571 -24.44 5.12 -30.56
N LEU A 572 -23.45 5.32 -29.68
CA LEU A 572 -22.04 4.95 -29.90
C LEU A 572 -21.74 3.51 -29.52
N GLU A 573 -22.62 2.84 -28.78
CA GLU A 573 -22.46 1.45 -28.32
C GLU A 573 -22.06 0.51 -29.46
N ALA A 574 -22.67 0.64 -30.64
CA ALA A 574 -22.40 -0.24 -31.78
C ALA A 574 -20.94 -0.20 -32.25
N ALA A 575 -20.24 0.91 -32.04
CA ALA A 575 -18.82 1.08 -32.35
C ALA A 575 -17.91 0.78 -31.15
N LEU A 576 -18.36 1.13 -29.93
CA LEU A 576 -17.61 0.93 -28.70
C LEU A 576 -17.48 -0.53 -28.31
N THR A 577 -18.59 -1.29 -28.33
CA THR A 577 -18.63 -2.68 -27.83
C THR A 577 -17.60 -3.58 -28.53
N PRO A 578 -17.47 -3.60 -29.88
CA PRO A 578 -16.44 -4.40 -30.54
C PRO A 578 -15.01 -3.99 -30.18
N ALA A 579 -14.76 -2.68 -30.03
CA ALA A 579 -13.45 -2.18 -29.65
C ALA A 579 -13.08 -2.59 -28.22
N LEU A 580 -14.01 -2.44 -27.27
CA LEU A 580 -13.83 -2.87 -25.87
C LEU A 580 -13.62 -4.38 -25.76
N LEU A 581 -14.39 -5.19 -26.50
CA LEU A 581 -14.19 -6.64 -26.56
C LEU A 581 -12.82 -7.01 -27.15
N SER A 582 -12.30 -6.24 -28.11
CA SER A 582 -10.97 -6.49 -28.69
C SER A 582 -9.83 -6.17 -27.71
N VAL A 583 -9.96 -5.08 -26.94
CA VAL A 583 -9.00 -4.73 -25.87
C VAL A 583 -9.07 -5.78 -24.76
N TRP A 584 -10.26 -6.13 -24.32
CA TRP A 584 -10.47 -7.17 -23.32
C TRP A 584 -9.88 -8.53 -23.76
N ALA A 585 -10.16 -8.98 -24.99
CA ALA A 585 -9.66 -10.26 -25.48
C ALA A 585 -8.13 -10.30 -25.65
N SER A 586 -7.49 -9.15 -25.91
CA SER A 586 -6.04 -9.06 -26.07
C SER A 586 -5.29 -8.83 -24.75
N ARG A 587 -5.98 -8.38 -23.69
CA ARG A 587 -5.35 -7.91 -22.43
C ARG A 587 -6.11 -8.31 -21.17
N PHE A 588 -6.88 -9.41 -21.19
CA PHE A 588 -7.60 -9.89 -20.01
C PHE A 588 -6.66 -10.37 -18.88
N GLU A 589 -5.38 -10.58 -19.19
CA GLU A 589 -4.34 -10.96 -18.22
C GLU A 589 -3.97 -9.83 -17.28
N ASP A 590 -4.10 -8.58 -17.74
CA ASP A 590 -3.93 -7.39 -16.90
C ASP A 590 -5.24 -7.12 -16.14
N ALA A 591 -5.20 -7.29 -14.82
CA ALA A 591 -6.36 -7.11 -13.96
C ALA A 591 -6.89 -5.67 -13.96
N LEU A 592 -6.02 -4.67 -14.11
CA LEU A 592 -6.38 -3.25 -14.14
C LEU A 592 -7.07 -2.93 -15.47
N VAL A 593 -6.49 -3.33 -16.60
CA VAL A 593 -7.10 -3.11 -17.93
C VAL A 593 -8.43 -3.84 -18.03
N ALA A 594 -8.49 -5.09 -17.57
CA ALA A 594 -9.73 -5.86 -17.55
C ALA A 594 -10.82 -5.19 -16.70
N SER A 595 -10.45 -4.62 -15.54
CA SER A 595 -11.39 -3.87 -14.70
C SER A 595 -11.87 -2.59 -15.39
N ALA A 596 -10.96 -1.79 -15.94
CA ALA A 596 -11.29 -0.56 -16.64
C ALA A 596 -12.22 -0.80 -17.86
N VAL A 597 -12.04 -1.92 -18.58
CA VAL A 597 -12.98 -2.31 -19.64
C VAL A 597 -14.38 -2.60 -19.06
N VAL A 598 -14.45 -3.34 -17.95
CA VAL A 598 -15.73 -3.62 -17.25
C VAL A 598 -16.40 -2.32 -16.81
N ASP A 599 -15.65 -1.31 -16.38
CA ASP A 599 -16.20 -0.01 -15.98
C ASP A 599 -16.86 0.74 -17.14
N VAL A 600 -16.23 0.73 -18.33
CA VAL A 600 -16.85 1.31 -19.52
C VAL A 600 -18.11 0.54 -19.91
N PHE A 601 -18.10 -0.80 -19.81
CA PHE A 601 -19.30 -1.61 -20.01
C PHE A 601 -20.40 -1.29 -18.99
N ARG A 602 -20.03 -1.05 -17.72
CA ARG A 602 -20.94 -0.68 -16.64
C ARG A 602 -21.63 0.64 -16.94
N VAL A 603 -20.90 1.62 -17.49
CA VAL A 603 -21.47 2.90 -17.92
C VAL A 603 -22.46 2.71 -19.07
N LEU A 604 -22.11 1.95 -20.11
CA LEU A 604 -23.03 1.67 -21.24
C LEU A 604 -24.29 0.94 -20.74
N ALA A 605 -24.11 -0.05 -19.88
CA ALA A 605 -25.21 -0.87 -19.36
C ALA A 605 -26.23 -0.09 -18.51
N ARG A 606 -25.86 1.07 -17.94
CA ARG A 606 -26.80 1.96 -17.23
C ARG A 606 -27.85 2.58 -18.17
N SER A 607 -27.58 2.69 -19.47
CA SER A 607 -28.51 3.26 -20.44
C SER A 607 -29.46 2.18 -20.99
N PRO A 608 -30.78 2.25 -20.70
CA PRO A 608 -31.74 1.21 -21.07
C PRO A 608 -31.90 1.03 -22.58
N SER A 609 -31.65 2.09 -23.37
CA SER A 609 -31.72 2.07 -24.83
C SER A 609 -30.58 1.27 -25.48
N SER A 610 -29.42 1.19 -24.83
CA SER A 610 -28.25 0.45 -25.34
C SER A 610 -28.19 -0.99 -24.82
N LEU A 611 -28.73 -1.22 -23.62
CA LEU A 611 -28.54 -2.45 -22.86
C LEU A 611 -28.93 -3.72 -23.62
N GLY A 612 -30.06 -3.73 -24.32
CA GLY A 612 -30.49 -4.89 -25.11
C GLY A 612 -29.47 -5.25 -26.19
N SER A 613 -29.04 -4.25 -26.96
CA SER A 613 -28.06 -4.41 -28.04
C SER A 613 -26.66 -4.73 -27.53
N LEU A 614 -26.30 -4.22 -26.34
CA LEU A 614 -25.06 -4.53 -25.65
C LEU A 614 -25.01 -6.02 -25.27
N VAL A 615 -26.09 -6.53 -24.66
CA VAL A 615 -26.21 -7.94 -24.30
C VAL A 615 -26.10 -8.83 -25.53
N GLU A 616 -26.79 -8.50 -26.63
CA GLU A 616 -26.72 -9.27 -27.89
C GLU A 616 -25.30 -9.38 -28.47
N ARG A 617 -24.45 -8.36 -28.28
CA ARG A 617 -23.06 -8.34 -28.77
C ARG A 617 -22.05 -8.98 -27.82
N VAL A 618 -22.25 -8.86 -26.50
CA VAL A 618 -21.30 -9.38 -25.50
C VAL A 618 -21.53 -10.87 -25.23
N VAL A 619 -22.78 -11.33 -25.22
CA VAL A 619 -23.13 -12.74 -24.91
C VAL A 619 -22.41 -13.77 -25.80
N PRO A 620 -22.24 -13.58 -27.12
CA PRO A 620 -21.48 -14.52 -27.94
C PRO A 620 -20.01 -14.71 -27.50
N ALA A 621 -19.34 -13.64 -27.05
CA ALA A 621 -17.97 -13.73 -26.53
C ALA A 621 -17.94 -14.51 -25.21
N LEU A 622 -18.91 -14.28 -24.32
CA LEU A 622 -19.05 -15.04 -23.07
C LEU A 622 -19.32 -16.53 -23.33
N ALA A 623 -20.23 -16.84 -24.26
CA ALA A 623 -20.53 -18.20 -24.68
C ALA A 623 -19.29 -18.92 -25.24
N GLN A 624 -18.47 -18.20 -26.03
CA GLN A 624 -17.22 -18.72 -26.55
C GLN A 624 -16.26 -19.10 -25.42
N VAL A 625 -16.04 -18.22 -24.43
CA VAL A 625 -15.18 -18.52 -23.27
C VAL A 625 -15.69 -19.73 -22.49
N PHE A 626 -17.00 -19.81 -22.22
CA PHE A 626 -17.58 -20.98 -21.54
C PHE A 626 -17.40 -22.26 -22.36
N SER A 627 -17.54 -22.20 -23.69
CA SER A 627 -17.34 -23.35 -24.56
C SER A 627 -15.89 -23.82 -24.58
N LEU A 628 -14.93 -22.89 -24.61
CA LEU A 628 -13.49 -23.19 -24.58
C LEU A 628 -13.12 -23.83 -23.24
N GLN A 629 -13.62 -23.31 -22.12
CA GLN A 629 -13.37 -23.89 -20.80
C GLN A 629 -13.93 -25.32 -20.68
N LEU A 630 -15.11 -25.57 -21.25
CA LEU A 630 -15.69 -26.93 -21.28
C LEU A 630 -14.91 -27.89 -22.19
N GLN A 631 -14.29 -27.40 -23.25
CA GLN A 631 -13.43 -28.20 -24.16
C GLN A 631 -12.04 -28.46 -23.58
N GLN A 632 -11.51 -27.49 -22.81
CA GLN A 632 -10.19 -27.55 -22.17
C GLN A 632 -10.20 -28.27 -20.84
N ALA A 633 -11.37 -28.58 -20.26
CA ALA A 633 -11.51 -29.31 -19.01
C ALA A 633 -10.67 -30.60 -19.04
N PRO A 634 -9.55 -30.67 -18.29
CA PRO A 634 -8.71 -31.85 -18.28
C PRO A 634 -9.50 -33.01 -17.66
N ALA A 635 -9.39 -34.20 -18.25
CA ALA A 635 -9.70 -35.43 -17.54
C ALA A 635 -8.89 -35.41 -16.23
N PRO A 636 -9.48 -35.68 -15.05
CA PRO A 636 -8.74 -35.56 -13.80
C PRO A 636 -7.66 -36.64 -13.75
N PRO A 637 -6.35 -36.32 -13.59
CA PRO A 637 -5.51 -37.20 -12.83
C PRO A 637 -5.94 -37.07 -11.36
N ALA A 638 -6.33 -38.19 -10.76
CA ALA A 638 -6.32 -38.29 -9.31
C ALA A 638 -4.87 -38.07 -8.86
N ASP A 639 -4.67 -37.23 -7.84
CA ASP A 639 -3.50 -37.22 -6.95
C ASP A 639 -2.34 -36.24 -7.20
N GLU A 640 -2.51 -35.18 -7.99
CA GLU A 640 -1.54 -34.06 -7.97
C GLU A 640 -2.20 -32.77 -7.45
N GLU A 641 -1.70 -32.27 -6.31
CA GLU A 641 -1.95 -30.92 -5.82
C GLU A 641 -1.42 -29.95 -6.91
N CYS A 642 -2.31 -29.45 -7.77
CA CYS A 642 -1.98 -28.44 -8.76
C CYS A 642 -1.72 -27.09 -8.08
N ASP A 643 -0.52 -26.94 -7.53
CA ASP A 643 0.14 -25.65 -7.41
C ASP A 643 0.57 -25.20 -8.82
N ALA A 644 -0.37 -24.67 -9.58
CA ALA A 644 -0.11 -23.95 -10.83
C ALA A 644 -0.72 -22.55 -10.74
N ASP A 645 -0.13 -21.72 -9.88
CA ASP A 645 -0.38 -20.27 -9.72
C ASP A 645 0.09 -19.44 -10.94
N GLY A 646 -0.07 -19.95 -12.17
CA GLY A 646 0.51 -19.32 -13.35
C GLY A 646 -0.26 -19.40 -14.67
N THR A 647 -1.35 -20.17 -14.76
CA THR A 647 -2.23 -20.11 -15.95
C THR A 647 -3.40 -19.19 -15.67
N ILE A 648 -3.32 -17.97 -16.18
CA ILE A 648 -4.41 -16.98 -16.11
C ILE A 648 -5.58 -17.51 -16.93
N GLU A 649 -6.68 -17.85 -16.26
CA GLU A 649 -7.90 -18.28 -16.94
C GLU A 649 -8.69 -17.07 -17.45
N PRO A 650 -9.28 -17.12 -18.66
CA PRO A 650 -10.17 -16.06 -19.15
C PRO A 650 -11.54 -16.04 -18.43
N LEU A 651 -11.85 -17.08 -17.66
CA LEU A 651 -13.16 -17.30 -17.04
C LEU A 651 -13.52 -16.22 -15.99
N PRO A 652 -12.68 -15.87 -14.98
CA PRO A 652 -12.98 -14.79 -14.04
C PRO A 652 -13.31 -13.46 -14.72
N ALA A 653 -12.53 -13.07 -15.74
CA ALA A 653 -12.75 -11.83 -16.48
C ALA A 653 -14.10 -11.86 -17.23
N ALA A 654 -14.47 -12.99 -17.83
CA ALA A 654 -15.76 -13.16 -18.49
C ALA A 654 -16.93 -13.10 -17.50
N LEU A 655 -16.76 -13.68 -16.30
CA LEU A 655 -17.77 -13.63 -15.25
C LEU A 655 -17.98 -12.22 -14.69
N ARG A 656 -16.93 -11.37 -14.61
CA ARG A 656 -17.09 -9.95 -14.24
C ARG A 656 -17.94 -9.18 -15.26
N LEU A 657 -17.71 -9.41 -16.56
CA LEU A 657 -18.55 -8.84 -17.62
C LEU A 657 -20.00 -9.31 -17.54
N LEU A 658 -20.23 -10.61 -17.29
CA LEU A 658 -21.58 -11.15 -17.09
C LEU A 658 -22.25 -10.54 -15.86
N ASP A 659 -21.55 -10.44 -14.73
CA ASP A 659 -22.08 -9.84 -13.51
C ASP A 659 -22.47 -8.38 -13.72
N CYS A 660 -21.65 -7.62 -14.45
CA CYS A 660 -21.93 -6.24 -14.83
C CYS A 660 -23.25 -6.12 -15.61
N LEU A 661 -23.45 -6.93 -16.65
CA LEU A 661 -24.69 -6.93 -17.44
C LEU A 661 -25.91 -7.34 -16.61
N LEU A 662 -25.76 -8.37 -15.77
CA LEU A 662 -26.83 -8.86 -14.90
C LEU A 662 -27.20 -7.87 -13.79
N ARG A 663 -26.24 -7.08 -13.30
CA ARG A 663 -26.47 -6.02 -12.31
C ARG A 663 -27.25 -4.86 -12.93
N ALA A 664 -26.92 -4.48 -14.16
CA ALA A 664 -27.55 -3.36 -14.85
C ALA A 664 -28.96 -3.66 -15.40
N TRP A 665 -29.32 -4.92 -15.62
CA TRP A 665 -30.63 -5.28 -16.17
C TRP A 665 -31.80 -4.78 -15.27
N PRO A 666 -32.91 -4.24 -15.79
CA PRO A 666 -34.04 -3.82 -14.96
C PRO A 666 -34.78 -5.02 -14.32
N ALA A 667 -35.01 -4.99 -13.00
CA ALA A 667 -35.57 -6.13 -12.24
C ALA A 667 -36.97 -6.56 -12.72
N GLU A 668 -37.73 -5.61 -13.27
CA GLU A 668 -39.11 -5.81 -13.74
C GLU A 668 -39.18 -6.53 -15.10
N LEU A 669 -38.09 -6.55 -15.86
CA LEU A 669 -38.05 -7.13 -17.20
C LEU A 669 -37.60 -8.60 -17.17
N PRO A 670 -38.19 -9.47 -18.00
CA PRO A 670 -37.70 -10.83 -18.17
C PRO A 670 -36.26 -10.80 -18.70
N LEU A 671 -35.50 -11.84 -18.36
CA LEU A 671 -34.14 -12.01 -18.88
C LEU A 671 -34.17 -12.19 -20.41
N PRO A 672 -33.18 -11.63 -21.13
CA PRO A 672 -33.00 -11.91 -22.55
C PRO A 672 -32.81 -13.41 -22.80
N PRO A 673 -33.40 -13.96 -23.88
CA PRO A 673 -33.28 -15.39 -24.18
C PRO A 673 -31.82 -15.81 -24.32
N ALA A 674 -31.00 -14.98 -24.95
CA ALA A 674 -29.56 -15.22 -25.11
C ALA A 674 -28.82 -15.37 -23.77
N VAL A 675 -29.22 -14.62 -22.72
CA VAL A 675 -28.63 -14.74 -21.38
C VAL A 675 -29.16 -15.97 -20.65
N ALA A 676 -30.45 -16.29 -20.81
CA ALA A 676 -31.03 -17.51 -20.25
C ALA A 676 -30.40 -18.78 -20.82
N GLU A 677 -30.05 -18.78 -22.11
CA GLU A 677 -29.34 -19.88 -22.79
C GLU A 677 -27.91 -20.10 -22.28
N LEU A 678 -27.27 -19.10 -21.64
CA LEU A 678 -25.97 -19.28 -21.00
C LEU A 678 -26.05 -20.11 -19.72
N LEU A 679 -27.19 -20.14 -19.02
CA LEU A 679 -27.29 -20.75 -17.68
C LEU A 679 -26.82 -22.22 -17.62
N PRO A 680 -27.20 -23.12 -18.54
CA PRO A 680 -26.70 -24.51 -18.51
C PRO A 680 -25.18 -24.60 -18.70
N SER A 681 -24.60 -23.73 -19.54
CA SER A 681 -23.15 -23.68 -19.76
C SER A 681 -22.41 -23.15 -18.53
N LEU A 682 -22.93 -22.08 -17.91
CA LEU A 682 -22.40 -21.52 -16.68
C LEU A 682 -22.41 -22.54 -15.53
N LEU A 683 -23.53 -23.24 -15.33
CA LEU A 683 -23.64 -24.29 -14.30
C LEU A 683 -22.60 -25.40 -14.51
N ARG A 684 -22.36 -25.84 -15.75
CA ARG A 684 -21.36 -26.88 -16.06
C ARG A 684 -19.93 -26.40 -15.90
N VAL A 685 -19.64 -25.16 -16.31
CA VAL A 685 -18.32 -24.54 -16.16
C VAL A 685 -17.96 -24.41 -14.69
N LEU A 686 -18.88 -23.88 -13.86
CA LEU A 686 -18.66 -23.75 -12.41
C LEU A 686 -18.56 -25.11 -11.72
N ALA A 687 -19.35 -26.09 -12.15
CA ALA A 687 -19.26 -27.47 -11.69
C ALA A 687 -17.91 -28.14 -12.04
N ALA A 688 -17.17 -27.63 -13.03
CA ALA A 688 -15.86 -28.14 -13.43
C ALA A 688 -14.68 -27.29 -12.90
N SER A 689 -14.94 -26.06 -12.43
CA SER A 689 -13.90 -25.13 -12.01
C SER A 689 -13.33 -25.48 -10.63
N SER A 690 -12.00 -25.39 -10.50
CA SER A 690 -11.26 -25.49 -9.24
C SER A 690 -10.80 -24.13 -8.70
N HIS A 691 -10.88 -23.06 -9.52
CA HIS A 691 -10.39 -21.72 -9.18
C HIS A 691 -11.40 -20.95 -8.31
N ALA A 692 -10.92 -20.36 -7.21
CA ALA A 692 -11.78 -19.72 -6.22
C ALA A 692 -12.52 -18.49 -6.74
N ASP A 693 -11.85 -17.67 -7.55
CA ASP A 693 -12.43 -16.46 -8.15
C ASP A 693 -13.52 -16.78 -9.16
N SER A 694 -13.29 -17.79 -10.01
CA SER A 694 -14.30 -18.29 -10.96
C SER A 694 -15.56 -18.75 -10.25
N VAL A 695 -15.42 -19.51 -9.15
CA VAL A 695 -16.55 -19.95 -8.34
C VAL A 695 -17.24 -18.77 -7.66
N ARG A 696 -16.51 -17.86 -7.01
CA ARG A 696 -17.07 -16.71 -6.30
C ARG A 696 -17.87 -15.79 -7.24
N LEU A 697 -17.29 -15.40 -8.36
CA LEU A 697 -17.93 -14.54 -9.36
C LEU A 697 -19.10 -15.26 -10.05
N GLY A 698 -18.90 -16.54 -10.40
CA GLY A 698 -19.94 -17.34 -11.03
C GLY A 698 -21.15 -17.55 -10.14
N VAL A 699 -20.95 -17.79 -8.86
CA VAL A 699 -22.01 -17.91 -7.86
C VAL A 699 -22.79 -16.59 -7.73
N ARG A 700 -22.12 -15.43 -7.77
CA ARG A 700 -22.80 -14.12 -7.82
C ARG A 700 -23.69 -13.99 -9.06
N CYS A 701 -23.19 -14.36 -10.24
CA CYS A 701 -23.99 -14.36 -11.47
C CYS A 701 -25.20 -15.30 -11.34
N LEU A 702 -25.03 -16.51 -10.81
CA LEU A 702 -26.12 -17.46 -10.56
C LEU A 702 -27.17 -16.89 -9.60
N GLY A 703 -26.73 -16.22 -8.53
CA GLY A 703 -27.62 -15.53 -7.59
C GLY A 703 -28.48 -14.49 -8.30
N ARG A 704 -27.87 -13.60 -9.09
CA ARG A 704 -28.60 -12.58 -9.87
C ARG A 704 -29.57 -13.21 -10.87
N LEU A 705 -29.17 -14.27 -11.59
CA LEU A 705 -30.06 -15.00 -12.50
C LEU A 705 -31.27 -15.61 -11.77
N ALA A 706 -31.05 -16.16 -10.57
CA ALA A 706 -32.12 -16.73 -9.77
C ALA A 706 -33.15 -15.68 -9.31
N ARG A 707 -32.71 -14.47 -8.92
CA ARG A 707 -33.63 -13.36 -8.56
C ARG A 707 -34.60 -12.99 -9.68
N ARG A 708 -34.21 -13.24 -10.93
CA ARG A 708 -35.00 -12.91 -12.13
C ARG A 708 -35.81 -14.08 -12.69
N GLY A 709 -35.97 -15.15 -11.91
CA GLY A 709 -36.81 -16.29 -12.29
C GLY A 709 -36.17 -17.28 -13.26
N ALA A 710 -34.87 -17.13 -13.61
CA ALA A 710 -34.17 -18.12 -14.45
C ALA A 710 -34.12 -19.52 -13.80
N ALA A 711 -34.10 -19.54 -12.47
CA ALA A 711 -34.09 -20.77 -11.67
C ALA A 711 -35.48 -21.46 -11.59
N ALA A 712 -36.56 -20.74 -11.93
CA ALA A 712 -37.94 -21.23 -11.85
C ALA A 712 -38.51 -21.63 -13.23
N SER A 713 -37.75 -21.50 -14.32
CA SER A 713 -38.19 -21.90 -15.66
C SER A 713 -38.27 -23.43 -15.78
N ALA A 714 -39.26 -23.93 -16.53
CA ALA A 714 -39.49 -25.37 -16.70
C ALA A 714 -38.34 -26.12 -17.39
N ASP A 715 -37.43 -25.39 -18.06
CA ASP A 715 -36.30 -25.93 -18.82
C ASP A 715 -34.98 -25.98 -18.02
N ALA A 716 -34.94 -25.45 -16.79
CA ALA A 716 -33.77 -25.54 -15.92
C ALA A 716 -33.81 -26.87 -15.14
N PRO A 717 -32.94 -27.86 -15.44
CA PRO A 717 -32.96 -29.12 -14.73
C PRO A 717 -32.45 -28.89 -13.31
N ALA A 718 -33.32 -29.04 -12.31
CA ALA A 718 -32.96 -29.00 -10.89
C ALA A 718 -31.73 -29.89 -10.57
N ALA A 719 -31.51 -30.94 -11.36
CA ALA A 719 -30.32 -31.77 -11.33
C ALA A 719 -29.00 -31.02 -11.57
N LEU A 720 -28.91 -30.09 -12.54
CA LEU A 720 -27.68 -29.34 -12.82
C LEU A 720 -27.38 -28.33 -11.70
N TRP A 721 -28.42 -27.71 -11.13
CA TRP A 721 -28.26 -26.83 -9.96
C TRP A 721 -27.76 -27.61 -8.75
N GLY A 722 -28.39 -28.74 -8.44
CA GLY A 722 -27.97 -29.62 -7.36
C GLY A 722 -26.54 -30.13 -7.57
N GLU A 723 -26.20 -30.56 -8.79
CA GLU A 723 -24.85 -31.00 -9.14
C GLU A 723 -23.82 -29.88 -8.97
N CYS A 724 -24.10 -28.67 -9.49
CA CYS A 724 -23.20 -27.52 -9.37
C CYS A 724 -22.94 -27.16 -7.90
N VAL A 725 -24.00 -27.00 -7.09
CA VAL A 725 -23.90 -26.69 -5.66
C VAL A 725 -23.14 -27.79 -4.90
N HIS A 726 -23.45 -29.05 -5.17
CA HIS A 726 -22.75 -30.18 -4.55
C HIS A 726 -21.26 -30.16 -4.87
N ARG A 727 -20.89 -29.88 -6.14
CA ARG A 727 -19.49 -29.81 -6.55
C ARG A 727 -18.74 -28.64 -5.92
N MET A 728 -19.37 -27.47 -5.80
CA MET A 728 -18.78 -26.28 -5.14
C MET A 728 -18.57 -26.49 -3.63
N LEU A 729 -19.29 -27.41 -2.99
CA LEU A 729 -19.13 -27.75 -1.57
C LEU A 729 -18.19 -28.94 -1.30
N ARG A 730 -17.63 -29.58 -2.33
CA ARG A 730 -16.72 -30.74 -2.17
C ARG A 730 -15.48 -30.39 -1.35
N PRO A 731 -14.99 -31.23 -0.44
CA PRO A 731 -13.86 -30.93 0.44
C PRO A 731 -12.54 -30.60 -0.28
N THR A 732 -12.41 -30.93 -1.56
CA THR A 732 -11.23 -30.66 -2.39
C THR A 732 -11.10 -29.21 -2.84
N LEU A 733 -12.19 -28.44 -2.88
CA LEU A 733 -12.16 -27.04 -3.30
C LEU A 733 -11.66 -26.15 -2.14
N ARG A 734 -10.94 -25.06 -2.46
CA ARG A 734 -10.52 -24.06 -1.46
C ARG A 734 -11.72 -23.52 -0.65
N GLU A 735 -11.52 -23.27 0.65
CA GLU A 735 -12.61 -22.86 1.55
C GLU A 735 -13.22 -21.51 1.18
N GLU A 736 -12.42 -20.59 0.66
CA GLU A 736 -12.84 -19.28 0.17
C GLU A 736 -13.90 -19.38 -0.94
N ALA A 737 -13.70 -20.32 -1.87
CA ALA A 737 -14.63 -20.59 -2.95
C ALA A 737 -15.97 -21.15 -2.43
N ALA A 738 -15.89 -22.08 -1.48
CA ALA A 738 -17.06 -22.70 -0.87
C ALA A 738 -17.85 -21.71 0.02
N ALA A 739 -17.19 -20.69 0.59
CA ALA A 739 -17.84 -19.63 1.37
C ALA A 739 -18.80 -18.76 0.54
N ALA A 740 -18.67 -18.74 -0.80
CA ALA A 740 -19.60 -18.03 -1.67
C ALA A 740 -20.95 -18.77 -1.85
N VAL A 741 -21.03 -20.07 -1.53
CA VAL A 741 -22.21 -20.91 -1.77
C VAL A 741 -23.39 -20.63 -0.82
N PRO A 742 -23.21 -20.44 0.51
CA PRO A 742 -24.34 -20.14 1.40
C PRO A 742 -25.14 -18.88 1.02
N PRO A 743 -24.54 -17.74 0.59
CA PRO A 743 -25.29 -16.60 0.05
C PRO A 743 -26.16 -16.92 -1.19
N LEU A 744 -25.71 -17.83 -2.05
CA LEU A 744 -26.52 -18.31 -3.17
C LEU A 744 -27.73 -19.10 -2.69
N LEU A 745 -27.52 -19.99 -1.71
CA LEU A 745 -28.60 -20.78 -1.11
C LEU A 745 -29.66 -19.88 -0.46
N ALA A 746 -29.24 -18.82 0.22
CA ALA A 746 -30.11 -17.79 0.76
C ALA A 746 -30.96 -17.14 -0.35
N THR A 747 -30.32 -16.72 -1.44
CA THR A 747 -31.01 -16.14 -2.61
C THR A 747 -32.00 -17.14 -3.25
N LEU A 748 -31.62 -18.42 -3.37
CA LEU A 748 -32.50 -19.47 -3.89
C LEU A 748 -33.70 -19.73 -2.97
N SER A 749 -33.52 -19.65 -1.65
CA SER A 749 -34.61 -19.85 -0.69
C SER A 749 -35.72 -18.79 -0.85
N LEU A 750 -35.33 -17.55 -1.19
CA LEU A 750 -36.24 -16.43 -1.36
C LEU A 750 -36.96 -16.45 -2.71
N HIS A 751 -36.21 -16.63 -3.81
CA HIS A 751 -36.72 -16.47 -5.19
C HIS A 751 -37.03 -17.78 -5.92
N ALA A 752 -36.51 -18.93 -5.48
CA ALA A 752 -36.74 -20.24 -6.07
C ALA A 752 -36.97 -21.33 -5.00
N PRO A 753 -38.00 -21.19 -4.13
CA PRO A 753 -38.18 -22.06 -2.96
C PRO A 753 -38.40 -23.53 -3.31
N SER A 754 -38.99 -23.83 -4.48
CA SER A 754 -39.17 -25.20 -4.98
C SER A 754 -37.84 -25.86 -5.35
N LEU A 755 -36.93 -25.12 -5.99
CA LEU A 755 -35.58 -25.58 -6.32
C LEU A 755 -34.75 -25.76 -5.04
N PHE A 756 -34.80 -24.79 -4.13
CA PHE A 756 -34.09 -24.84 -2.84
C PHE A 756 -34.52 -26.06 -2.01
N ALA A 757 -35.83 -26.30 -1.89
CA ALA A 757 -36.38 -27.49 -1.22
C ALA A 757 -36.02 -28.78 -1.97
N GLY A 758 -36.08 -28.79 -3.31
CA GLY A 758 -35.76 -29.96 -4.13
C GLY A 758 -34.29 -30.37 -4.10
N CYS A 759 -33.37 -29.45 -3.81
CA CYS A 759 -31.93 -29.69 -3.83
C CYS A 759 -31.30 -29.83 -2.42
N HIS A 760 -32.09 -29.95 -1.35
CA HIS A 760 -31.58 -29.99 0.04
C HIS A 760 -30.55 -31.09 0.29
N GLU A 761 -30.71 -32.27 -0.32
CA GLU A 761 -29.73 -33.38 -0.22
C GLU A 761 -28.39 -33.05 -0.88
N ALA A 762 -28.38 -32.15 -1.86
CA ALA A 762 -27.19 -31.78 -2.61
C ALA A 762 -26.29 -30.78 -1.86
N TRP A 763 -26.83 -29.98 -0.94
CA TRP A 763 -26.10 -28.91 -0.25
C TRP A 763 -25.99 -29.08 1.27
N LEU A 764 -27.00 -29.60 1.94
CA LEU A 764 -27.03 -29.63 3.40
C LEU A 764 -25.99 -30.61 4.00
N PRO A 765 -25.86 -31.88 3.53
CA PRO A 765 -24.80 -32.77 4.01
C PRO A 765 -23.37 -32.31 3.66
N PRO A 766 -23.06 -31.86 2.43
CA PRO A 766 -21.73 -31.33 2.10
C PRO A 766 -21.36 -30.08 2.91
N LEU A 767 -22.29 -29.14 3.12
CA LEU A 767 -22.06 -27.96 3.95
C LEU A 767 -21.74 -28.35 5.40
N GLY A 768 -22.50 -29.29 5.97
CA GLY A 768 -22.22 -29.82 7.31
C GLY A 768 -20.86 -30.52 7.42
N ALA A 769 -20.44 -31.25 6.39
CA ALA A 769 -19.11 -31.88 6.34
C ALA A 769 -17.98 -30.84 6.22
N ARG A 770 -18.21 -29.75 5.47
CA ARG A 770 -17.29 -28.62 5.34
C ARG A 770 -17.10 -27.86 6.64
N LEU A 771 -18.18 -27.49 7.32
CA LEU A 771 -18.11 -26.78 8.59
C LEU A 771 -17.31 -27.53 9.67
N LYS A 772 -17.30 -28.87 9.62
CA LYS A 772 -16.49 -29.70 10.54
C LYS A 772 -14.99 -29.63 10.26
N ARG A 773 -14.60 -29.32 9.03
CA ARG A 773 -13.20 -29.23 8.59
C ARG A 773 -12.73 -27.80 8.36
N ALA A 774 -13.63 -26.82 8.50
CA ALA A 774 -13.37 -25.42 8.24
C ALA A 774 -12.19 -24.92 9.08
N ALA A 775 -11.14 -24.48 8.39
CA ALA A 775 -10.00 -23.81 9.00
C ALA A 775 -10.18 -22.28 8.98
N CYS A 776 -10.91 -21.76 8.00
CA CYS A 776 -11.17 -20.34 7.79
C CYS A 776 -12.56 -19.93 8.31
N PHE A 777 -12.65 -18.75 8.90
CA PHE A 777 -13.90 -18.21 9.46
C PHE A 777 -14.97 -17.91 8.40
N GLY A 778 -14.58 -17.58 7.17
CA GLY A 778 -15.50 -17.10 6.13
C GLY A 778 -16.65 -18.05 5.79
N ILE A 779 -16.38 -19.36 5.63
CA ILE A 779 -17.44 -20.34 5.35
C ILE A 779 -18.37 -20.54 6.56
N THR A 780 -17.83 -20.44 7.78
CA THR A 780 -18.60 -20.50 9.02
C THR A 780 -19.56 -19.32 9.10
N GLN A 781 -19.06 -18.09 8.93
CA GLN A 781 -19.88 -16.89 8.90
C GLN A 781 -20.97 -16.98 7.83
N ALA A 782 -20.62 -17.34 6.60
CA ALA A 782 -21.57 -17.45 5.50
C ALA A 782 -22.68 -18.48 5.77
N ALA A 783 -22.33 -19.64 6.34
CA ALA A 783 -23.31 -20.66 6.70
C ALA A 783 -24.21 -20.22 7.87
N LEU A 784 -23.66 -19.56 8.88
CA LEU A 784 -24.44 -19.02 10.00
C LEU A 784 -25.40 -17.93 9.54
N LEU A 785 -25.02 -17.09 8.56
CA LEU A 785 -25.93 -16.13 7.94
C LEU A 785 -27.09 -16.83 7.24
N LEU A 786 -26.81 -17.83 6.40
CA LEU A 786 -27.84 -18.65 5.76
C LEU A 786 -28.81 -19.24 6.80
N PHE A 787 -28.29 -19.85 7.87
CA PHE A 787 -29.13 -20.41 8.92
C PHE A 787 -29.94 -19.33 9.66
N SER A 788 -29.38 -18.15 9.88
CA SER A 788 -30.09 -17.03 10.50
C SER A 788 -31.27 -16.57 9.66
N GLU A 789 -31.09 -16.46 8.34
CA GLU A 789 -32.14 -16.06 7.41
C GLU A 789 -33.26 -17.10 7.36
N LEU A 790 -32.93 -18.40 7.32
CA LEU A 790 -33.93 -19.48 7.36
C LEU A 790 -34.74 -19.48 8.67
N VAL A 791 -34.13 -19.13 9.80
CA VAL A 791 -34.83 -18.99 11.10
C VAL A 791 -35.78 -17.79 11.09
N HIS A 792 -35.40 -16.70 10.43
CA HIS A 792 -36.19 -15.48 10.35
C HIS A 792 -37.33 -15.56 9.33
N ASP A 793 -37.19 -16.36 8.26
CA ASP A 793 -38.20 -16.54 7.23
C ASP A 793 -39.39 -17.39 7.73
N PRO A 794 -40.64 -16.89 7.63
CA PRO A 794 -41.84 -17.63 8.06
C PRO A 794 -42.11 -18.91 7.26
N ARG A 795 -41.55 -19.08 6.05
CA ARG A 795 -41.72 -20.28 5.22
C ARG A 795 -40.96 -21.49 5.77
N TRP A 796 -39.78 -21.24 6.35
CA TRP A 796 -38.88 -22.27 6.86
C TRP A 796 -38.94 -22.31 8.39
N GLY A 797 -38.61 -21.21 9.05
CA GLY A 797 -38.63 -21.08 10.50
C GLY A 797 -37.65 -22.02 11.23
N ALA A 798 -37.59 -21.83 12.56
CA ALA A 798 -36.68 -22.57 13.43
C ALA A 798 -36.95 -24.09 13.46
N ASP A 799 -38.20 -24.52 13.45
CA ASP A 799 -38.54 -25.94 13.66
C ASP A 799 -38.20 -26.80 12.43
N LEU A 800 -38.37 -26.28 11.20
CA LEU A 800 -37.97 -27.01 9.99
C LEU A 800 -36.44 -27.06 9.83
N LEU A 801 -35.73 -25.98 10.19
CA LEU A 801 -34.26 -26.00 10.23
C LEU A 801 -33.76 -27.06 11.19
N LEU A 802 -34.28 -27.09 12.43
CA LEU A 802 -33.91 -28.09 13.43
C LEU A 802 -34.23 -29.52 12.96
N ALA A 803 -35.39 -29.75 12.36
CA ALA A 803 -35.76 -31.05 11.80
C ALA A 803 -34.86 -31.47 10.63
N ALA A 804 -34.43 -30.52 9.79
CA ALA A 804 -33.50 -30.79 8.69
C ALA A 804 -32.09 -31.13 9.20
N LEU A 805 -31.61 -30.40 10.21
CA LEU A 805 -30.33 -30.69 10.86
C LEU A 805 -30.35 -32.06 11.54
N GLN A 806 -31.41 -32.40 12.27
CA GLN A 806 -31.57 -33.73 12.90
C GLN A 806 -31.52 -34.89 11.90
N LYS A 807 -31.97 -34.68 10.66
CA LYS A 807 -31.90 -35.70 9.58
C LYS A 807 -30.48 -35.93 9.03
N LEU A 808 -29.53 -35.04 9.30
CA LEU A 808 -28.13 -35.20 8.90
C LEU A 808 -27.36 -36.20 9.79
N ASP A 809 -28.00 -36.76 10.81
CA ASP A 809 -27.37 -37.69 11.74
C ASP A 809 -27.05 -39.04 11.05
N VAL A 810 -25.80 -39.16 10.61
CA VAL A 810 -25.11 -40.41 10.22
C VAL A 810 -24.71 -41.18 11.50
N PRO A 811 -24.69 -42.52 11.51
CA PRO A 811 -24.48 -43.33 12.72
C PRO A 811 -23.24 -42.97 13.58
N PRO A 812 -23.34 -43.17 14.92
CA PRO A 812 -22.48 -42.57 15.95
C PRO A 812 -21.03 -43.07 16.04
N VAL A 813 -20.54 -43.86 15.08
CA VAL A 813 -19.21 -44.52 15.15
C VAL A 813 -18.08 -43.68 14.50
N LEU A 814 -18.40 -42.61 13.78
CA LEU A 814 -17.41 -41.83 13.00
C LEU A 814 -17.27 -40.34 13.42
N LEU A 815 -18.00 -39.86 14.44
CA LEU A 815 -18.31 -38.42 14.53
C LEU A 815 -17.65 -37.60 15.64
N ASN A 816 -16.99 -38.16 16.65
CA ASN A 816 -16.38 -37.39 17.77
C ASN A 816 -17.25 -36.27 18.38
N CYS A 817 -18.58 -36.32 18.20
CA CYS A 817 -19.58 -35.42 18.76
C CYS A 817 -20.76 -36.28 19.24
N PRO A 818 -20.86 -36.58 20.54
CA PRO A 818 -21.89 -37.48 21.08
C PRO A 818 -23.33 -36.93 20.98
N ASP A 819 -23.48 -35.62 20.73
CA ASP A 819 -24.76 -34.89 20.88
C ASP A 819 -25.49 -34.56 19.54
N GLY A 820 -25.02 -35.07 18.40
CA GLY A 820 -25.67 -34.88 17.07
C GLY A 820 -25.28 -33.59 16.30
N SER A 821 -25.79 -33.43 15.08
CA SER A 821 -25.47 -32.30 14.17
C SER A 821 -25.91 -30.92 14.70
N VAL A 822 -27.05 -30.87 15.40
CA VAL A 822 -27.63 -29.65 15.98
C VAL A 822 -26.72 -29.08 17.07
N ALA A 823 -26.19 -29.95 17.93
CA ALA A 823 -25.28 -29.54 19.00
C ALA A 823 -23.98 -28.94 18.45
N PHE A 824 -23.45 -29.54 17.38
CA PHE A 824 -22.26 -29.04 16.70
C PHE A 824 -22.48 -27.63 16.13
N ILE A 825 -23.57 -27.42 15.37
CA ILE A 825 -23.85 -26.11 14.75
C ILE A 825 -24.10 -25.05 15.82
N LEU A 826 -24.82 -25.35 16.90
CA LEU A 826 -25.08 -24.36 17.95
C LEU A 826 -23.82 -23.98 18.74
N ARG A 827 -22.89 -24.92 18.98
CA ARG A 827 -21.58 -24.60 19.56
C ARG A 827 -20.77 -23.70 18.63
N LEU A 828 -20.71 -24.04 17.34
CA LEU A 828 -20.05 -23.23 16.32
C LEU A 828 -20.68 -21.82 16.24
N TRP A 829 -22.00 -21.75 16.30
CA TRP A 829 -22.77 -20.49 16.29
C TRP A 829 -22.40 -19.61 17.48
N THR A 830 -22.42 -20.14 18.71
CA THR A 830 -22.10 -19.37 19.93
C THR A 830 -20.65 -18.92 20.02
N ASP A 831 -19.73 -19.69 19.45
CA ASP A 831 -18.30 -19.34 19.42
C ASP A 831 -18.03 -18.23 18.40
N SER A 832 -18.77 -18.24 17.28
CA SER A 832 -18.52 -17.36 16.13
C SER A 832 -19.21 -15.99 16.19
N VAL A 833 -20.30 -15.80 16.95
CA VAL A 833 -21.10 -14.55 16.92
C VAL A 833 -20.26 -13.30 17.23
N SER A 834 -19.33 -13.40 18.19
CA SER A 834 -18.46 -12.29 18.57
C SER A 834 -17.34 -11.99 17.55
N GLU A 835 -17.02 -12.94 16.69
CA GLU A 835 -15.97 -12.83 15.67
C GLU A 835 -16.48 -12.16 14.37
N VAL A 836 -17.81 -12.03 14.20
CA VAL A 836 -18.42 -11.36 13.04
C VAL A 836 -18.24 -9.85 13.13
N LEU A 837 -17.45 -9.28 12.21
CA LEU A 837 -17.17 -7.84 12.15
C LEU A 837 -18.34 -7.04 11.56
N GLN A 838 -19.04 -7.59 10.56
CA GLN A 838 -20.12 -6.90 9.86
C GLN A 838 -21.33 -6.67 10.79
N PRO A 839 -21.72 -5.41 11.08
CA PRO A 839 -22.76 -5.10 12.06
C PRO A 839 -24.12 -5.76 11.75
N HIS A 840 -24.53 -5.72 10.48
CA HIS A 840 -25.77 -6.34 10.01
C HIS A 840 -25.76 -7.87 10.18
N ALA A 841 -24.68 -8.51 9.73
CA ALA A 841 -24.51 -9.95 9.81
C ALA A 841 -24.53 -10.44 11.27
N ARG A 842 -23.79 -9.75 12.15
CA ARG A 842 -23.74 -10.04 13.59
C ARG A 842 -25.12 -9.92 14.23
N LYS A 843 -25.87 -8.88 13.89
CA LYS A 843 -27.24 -8.65 14.35
C LYS A 843 -28.19 -9.79 13.92
N SER A 844 -28.21 -10.16 12.64
CA SER A 844 -29.06 -11.26 12.15
C SER A 844 -28.73 -12.58 12.84
N ILE A 845 -27.44 -12.93 12.90
CA ILE A 845 -26.94 -14.15 13.55
C ILE A 845 -27.33 -14.20 15.04
N LEU A 846 -27.20 -13.08 15.76
CA LEU A 846 -27.53 -13.00 17.19
C LEU A 846 -29.05 -13.11 17.42
N LEU A 847 -29.86 -12.39 16.65
CA LEU A 847 -31.32 -12.43 16.80
C LEU A 847 -31.88 -13.83 16.46
N ALA A 848 -31.36 -14.50 15.44
CA ALA A 848 -31.71 -15.87 15.14
C ALA A 848 -31.32 -16.84 16.26
N LEU A 849 -30.13 -16.67 16.86
CA LEU A 849 -29.70 -17.46 18.01
C LEU A 849 -30.65 -17.29 19.21
N LEU A 850 -31.09 -16.07 19.50
CA LEU A 850 -32.06 -15.80 20.58
C LEU A 850 -33.45 -16.39 20.29
N ARG A 851 -33.88 -16.43 19.03
CA ARG A 851 -35.12 -17.13 18.61
C ARG A 851 -35.02 -18.65 18.72
N LEU A 852 -33.82 -19.22 18.59
CA LEU A 852 -33.57 -20.64 18.79
C LEU A 852 -33.50 -21.00 20.28
N ALA A 853 -32.79 -20.20 21.07
CA ALA A 853 -32.56 -20.39 22.51
C ALA A 853 -33.75 -19.90 23.36
N THR A 854 -34.94 -20.45 23.16
CA THR A 854 -36.14 -20.06 23.90
C THR A 854 -36.46 -21.02 25.06
N PRO A 855 -36.96 -20.53 26.22
CA PRO A 855 -37.38 -21.36 27.35
C PRO A 855 -38.40 -22.44 27.00
N GLN A 856 -39.16 -22.24 25.92
CA GLN A 856 -40.16 -23.16 25.39
C GLN A 856 -39.56 -24.44 24.78
N ARG A 857 -38.25 -24.49 24.52
CA ARG A 857 -37.52 -25.66 23.99
C ARG A 857 -36.50 -26.18 25.02
N PRO A 858 -36.93 -26.93 26.05
CA PRO A 858 -36.07 -27.27 27.20
C PRO A 858 -34.83 -28.10 26.82
N TRP A 859 -34.93 -28.95 25.80
CA TRP A 859 -33.79 -29.78 25.35
C TRP A 859 -32.65 -28.96 24.73
N LEU A 860 -32.94 -27.81 24.09
CA LEU A 860 -31.93 -26.90 23.54
C LEU A 860 -31.31 -26.04 24.64
N CYS A 861 -32.10 -25.57 25.60
CA CYS A 861 -31.65 -24.70 26.67
C CYS A 861 -30.57 -25.35 27.56
N HIS A 862 -30.63 -26.68 27.72
CA HIS A 862 -29.67 -27.44 28.53
C HIS A 862 -28.45 -27.94 27.76
N LEU A 863 -28.38 -27.70 26.45
CA LEU A 863 -27.21 -28.05 25.63
C LEU A 863 -25.97 -27.31 26.16
N ARG A 864 -24.86 -28.05 26.38
CA ARG A 864 -23.59 -27.48 26.84
C ARG A 864 -22.80 -26.86 25.69
N VAL A 865 -22.44 -25.59 25.86
CA VAL A 865 -21.60 -24.80 24.93
C VAL A 865 -20.43 -24.15 25.67
N ARG A 866 -19.43 -23.65 24.94
CA ARG A 866 -18.27 -22.98 25.54
C ARG A 866 -18.65 -21.58 26.05
N GLY A 867 -18.29 -21.29 27.30
CA GLY A 867 -18.43 -19.97 27.92
C GLY A 867 -17.29 -19.02 27.54
N ALA A 868 -17.32 -17.78 28.07
CA ALA A 868 -16.25 -16.80 27.84
C ALA A 868 -14.91 -17.24 28.45
N LEU A 869 -13.81 -16.84 27.80
CA LEU A 869 -12.45 -17.01 28.32
C LEU A 869 -12.27 -16.12 29.55
N VAL A 870 -11.82 -16.69 30.67
CA VAL A 870 -11.49 -15.92 31.89
C VAL A 870 -10.07 -15.37 31.74
N VAL A 871 -9.93 -14.09 31.40
CA VAL A 871 -8.63 -13.41 31.29
C VAL A 871 -8.37 -12.57 32.54
N ASP A 872 -7.21 -12.78 33.17
CA ASP A 872 -6.74 -11.93 34.27
C ASP A 872 -6.16 -10.63 33.71
N ALA A 873 -6.87 -9.51 33.90
CA ALA A 873 -6.51 -8.19 33.40
C ALA A 873 -5.18 -7.64 33.96
N ALA A 874 -4.68 -8.20 35.07
CA ALA A 874 -3.40 -7.80 35.67
C ALA A 874 -2.18 -8.52 35.07
N ALA A 875 -2.38 -9.49 34.17
CA ALA A 875 -1.28 -10.26 33.61
C ALA A 875 -0.60 -9.55 32.41
N PRO A 876 0.74 -9.65 32.27
CA PRO A 876 1.45 -9.13 31.10
C PRO A 876 0.98 -9.84 29.81
N ARG A 877 1.20 -9.19 28.66
CA ARG A 877 0.83 -9.68 27.31
C ARG A 877 1.02 -11.20 27.20
N THR A 878 -0.09 -11.92 27.04
CA THR A 878 -0.11 -13.38 26.97
C THR A 878 0.30 -13.83 25.57
N THR A 879 1.55 -14.27 25.42
CA THR A 879 2.04 -14.88 24.18
C THR A 879 1.49 -16.30 24.00
N ARG A 880 1.40 -16.79 22.76
CA ARG A 880 1.02 -18.19 22.44
C ARG A 880 1.83 -19.22 23.25
N GLN A 881 3.11 -18.94 23.55
CA GLN A 881 3.96 -19.79 24.38
C GLN A 881 3.58 -19.76 25.87
N SER A 882 3.24 -18.58 26.41
CA SER A 882 2.75 -18.45 27.80
C SER A 882 1.37 -19.10 27.99
N ALA A 883 0.48 -18.98 26.99
CA ALA A 883 -0.82 -19.63 26.97
C ALA A 883 -0.69 -21.17 26.93
N ARG A 884 0.19 -21.71 26.08
CA ARG A 884 0.48 -23.16 26.03
C ARG A 884 1.12 -23.68 27.31
N ARG A 885 1.99 -22.90 27.97
CA ARG A 885 2.62 -23.29 29.25
C ARG A 885 1.65 -23.23 30.43
N ARG A 886 0.66 -22.34 30.40
CA ARG A 886 -0.41 -22.25 31.42
C ARG A 886 -1.54 -23.28 31.19
N ALA A 887 -1.68 -23.83 29.97
CA ALA A 887 -2.66 -24.84 29.64
C ALA A 887 -2.26 -26.25 30.15
N ALA A 888 -2.50 -26.51 31.44
CA ALA A 888 -2.93 -27.86 31.85
C ALA A 888 -4.41 -28.06 31.43
N PRO A 889 -4.89 -29.29 31.19
CA PRO A 889 -6.04 -29.53 30.31
C PRO A 889 -7.40 -29.40 31.03
N ALA A 890 -7.77 -28.22 31.55
CA ALA A 890 -9.12 -28.00 32.10
C ALA A 890 -9.65 -26.54 32.19
N GLU A 891 -8.85 -25.47 32.13
CA GLU A 891 -9.32 -24.14 32.60
C GLU A 891 -9.23 -23.01 31.56
N GLY A 892 -9.76 -23.23 30.35
CA GLY A 892 -9.90 -22.14 29.37
C GLY A 892 -11.33 -21.59 29.27
N HIS A 893 -12.30 -22.48 29.08
CA HIS A 893 -13.69 -22.12 28.82
C HIS A 893 -14.59 -23.01 29.67
N ALA A 894 -15.36 -22.44 30.59
CA ALA A 894 -16.34 -23.19 31.36
C ALA A 894 -17.49 -23.63 30.43
N GLU A 895 -17.92 -24.90 30.50
CA GLU A 895 -19.10 -25.34 29.74
C GLU A 895 -20.39 -24.86 30.41
N VAL A 896 -21.13 -24.00 29.70
CA VAL A 896 -22.36 -23.37 30.18
C VAL A 896 -23.56 -23.82 29.35
N PRO A 897 -24.79 -23.80 29.90
CA PRO A 897 -25.99 -24.03 29.12
C PRO A 897 -26.14 -22.99 27.99
N LEU A 898 -26.67 -23.40 26.84
CA LEU A 898 -26.89 -22.54 25.67
C LEU A 898 -27.65 -21.26 26.03
N LEU A 899 -28.68 -21.37 26.88
CA LEU A 899 -29.49 -20.24 27.32
C LEU A 899 -28.65 -19.19 28.08
N CYS A 900 -27.71 -19.64 28.93
CA CYS A 900 -26.78 -18.75 29.64
C CYS A 900 -25.83 -18.04 28.68
N ARG A 901 -25.27 -18.77 27.70
CA ARG A 901 -24.34 -18.19 26.72
C ARG A 901 -25.05 -17.22 25.77
N ALA A 902 -26.26 -17.54 25.33
CA ALA A 902 -27.06 -16.65 24.50
C ALA A 902 -27.40 -15.35 25.23
N LEU A 903 -27.75 -15.41 26.53
CA LEU A 903 -27.95 -14.22 27.36
C LEU A 903 -26.66 -13.39 27.48
N GLN A 904 -25.52 -14.06 27.72
CA GLN A 904 -24.22 -13.40 27.81
C GLN A 904 -23.87 -12.63 26.52
N LEU A 905 -24.03 -13.27 25.35
CA LEU A 905 -23.81 -12.63 24.06
C LEU A 905 -24.75 -11.45 23.80
N ALA A 906 -26.02 -11.55 24.24
CA ALA A 906 -26.96 -10.43 24.19
C ALA A 906 -26.50 -9.25 25.05
N CYS A 907 -26.06 -9.49 26.29
CA CYS A 907 -25.53 -8.45 27.16
C CYS A 907 -24.28 -7.78 26.59
N GLN A 908 -23.36 -8.56 26.02
CA GLN A 908 -22.16 -8.04 25.36
C GLN A 908 -22.51 -7.17 24.15
N ALA A 909 -23.50 -7.58 23.36
CA ALA A 909 -24.01 -6.77 22.26
C ALA A 909 -24.67 -5.47 22.74
N MET A 910 -25.44 -5.50 23.83
CA MET A 910 -26.02 -4.28 24.43
C MET A 910 -24.96 -3.30 24.92
N LEU A 911 -23.89 -3.79 25.55
CA LEU A 911 -22.79 -2.93 26.03
C LEU A 911 -22.01 -2.29 24.88
N THR A 912 -21.70 -3.07 23.85
CA THR A 912 -20.94 -2.57 22.68
C THR A 912 -21.74 -1.60 21.82
N TRP A 913 -23.04 -1.86 21.62
CA TRP A 913 -23.90 -1.02 20.78
C TRP A 913 -24.55 0.15 21.54
N GLY A 914 -24.67 0.06 22.87
CA GLY A 914 -25.17 1.15 23.72
C GLY A 914 -24.18 2.33 23.78
N VAL A 915 -22.88 2.05 23.91
CA VAL A 915 -21.83 3.09 23.96
C VAL A 915 -21.68 3.83 22.63
N ALA A 916 -21.81 3.13 21.49
CA ALA A 916 -21.77 3.76 20.17
C ALA A 916 -22.95 4.72 19.92
N ALA A 917 -24.14 4.39 20.43
CA ALA A 917 -25.33 5.23 20.29
C ALA A 917 -25.28 6.51 21.17
N ASP A 918 -24.60 6.45 22.31
CA ASP A 918 -24.40 7.62 23.18
C ASP A 918 -23.33 8.57 22.61
N ASN A 919 -22.23 8.06 22.06
CA ASN A 919 -21.20 8.87 21.40
C ASN A 919 -21.73 9.58 20.13
N ALA A 920 -22.58 8.92 19.34
CA ALA A 920 -23.20 9.53 18.15
C ALA A 920 -24.15 10.69 18.50
N ARG A 921 -24.84 10.61 19.65
CA ARG A 921 -25.73 11.68 20.14
C ARG A 921 -24.96 12.90 20.66
N GLU A 922 -23.78 12.71 21.24
CA GLU A 922 -22.91 13.82 21.65
C GLU A 922 -22.29 14.54 20.44
N ALA A 923 -21.95 13.81 19.37
CA ALA A 923 -21.45 14.39 18.12
C ALA A 923 -22.50 15.24 17.37
N ASP A 924 -23.77 14.82 17.38
CA ASP A 924 -24.88 15.54 16.72
C ASP A 924 -25.32 16.78 17.52
N GLY A 925 -25.12 16.77 18.85
CA GLY A 925 -25.39 17.92 19.73
C GLY A 925 -24.42 19.09 19.57
N LEU A 926 -23.25 18.86 18.93
CA LEU A 926 -22.23 19.89 18.66
C LEU A 926 -22.40 20.59 17.30
N ARG A 927 -23.40 20.20 16.49
CA ARG A 927 -23.68 20.80 15.16
C ARG A 927 -24.94 21.68 15.09
N GLY A 928 -25.59 21.96 16.21
CA GLY A 928 -26.85 22.71 16.22
C GLY A 928 -27.02 23.65 17.41
N ALA A 929 -26.26 24.74 17.46
CA ALA A 929 -26.64 25.95 18.19
C ALA A 929 -25.82 27.15 17.68
N ASP A 930 -26.40 27.89 16.73
CA ASP A 930 -25.99 29.26 16.41
C ASP A 930 -26.10 30.15 17.67
N SER A 931 -25.12 31.03 17.86
CA SER A 931 -25.36 32.31 18.54
C SER A 931 -24.76 33.42 17.68
N GLU A 932 -25.65 34.03 16.91
CA GLU A 932 -25.49 35.28 16.19
C GLU A 932 -25.15 36.45 17.12
N GLU A 933 -24.43 37.41 16.54
CA GLU A 933 -24.41 38.86 16.79
C GLU A 933 -23.91 39.42 18.13
N GLU A 934 -22.81 40.18 18.08
CA GLU A 934 -22.88 41.65 18.18
C GLU A 934 -21.58 42.33 17.71
N SER A 935 -21.73 43.24 16.74
CA SER A 935 -20.87 44.42 16.46
C SER A 935 -21.02 45.45 17.60
N ASP A 936 -20.18 46.42 17.92
CA ASP A 936 -19.29 47.33 17.18
C ASP A 936 -18.30 47.95 18.20
N ASP A 937 -17.19 48.47 17.67
CA ASP A 937 -16.35 49.62 18.10
C ASP A 937 -16.32 50.11 19.57
N GLU A 938 -15.10 50.24 20.13
CA GLU A 938 -14.59 51.55 20.62
C GLU A 938 -13.08 51.52 20.93
N GLU A 939 -12.47 52.68 20.71
CA GLU A 939 -11.04 52.98 20.60
C GLU A 939 -10.30 53.19 21.94
N GLU A 940 -8.97 53.33 21.80
CA GLU A 940 -8.05 54.17 22.58
C GLU A 940 -7.45 53.69 23.92
N GLY A 941 -6.12 53.89 24.03
CA GLY A 941 -5.55 54.48 25.25
C GLY A 941 -4.46 53.72 26.03
N GLU A 942 -3.21 53.90 25.59
CA GLU A 942 -2.02 54.19 26.42
C GLU A 942 -1.54 53.30 27.60
N GLN A 943 -0.32 52.77 27.39
CA GLN A 943 0.88 52.88 28.25
C GLN A 943 0.77 52.78 29.79
N SER A 944 1.48 51.80 30.38
CA SER A 944 2.68 52.04 31.23
C SER A 944 2.88 50.98 32.34
N SER A 945 4.09 50.41 32.33
CA SER A 945 4.98 50.03 33.46
C SER A 945 4.53 49.09 34.59
N GLY A 946 5.36 48.07 34.85
CA GLY A 946 5.72 47.64 36.21
C GLY A 946 5.76 46.13 36.45
N ASP A 947 6.97 45.57 36.37
CA ASP A 947 7.53 44.41 37.09
C ASP A 947 6.63 43.58 38.04
N ASP A 948 6.57 42.26 37.85
CA ASP A 948 7.30 41.25 38.66
C ASP A 948 6.71 39.83 38.53
N ASP A 949 7.62 38.87 38.62
CA ASP A 949 7.52 37.40 38.55
C ASP A 949 6.30 36.72 39.20
N ALA A 950 5.69 35.74 38.51
CA ALA A 950 5.45 34.38 39.03
C ALA A 950 4.73 33.46 38.02
N ALA A 951 5.18 32.21 38.00
CA ALA A 951 4.71 31.04 37.27
C ALA A 951 3.19 30.91 37.01
N GLY A 952 2.87 30.51 35.77
CA GLY A 952 1.56 29.99 35.36
C GLY A 952 1.58 29.56 33.90
N ASP A 953 1.85 28.26 33.66
CA ASP A 953 1.63 27.62 32.35
C ASP A 953 0.17 27.79 31.94
N GLY A 954 -0.04 28.36 30.75
CA GLY A 954 -1.37 28.60 30.18
C GLY A 954 -1.28 29.20 28.79
N ASP A 955 -0.53 28.58 27.89
CA ASP A 955 -0.49 28.97 26.48
C ASP A 955 -1.52 28.14 25.69
N GLY A 956 -2.71 28.72 25.52
CA GLY A 956 -3.66 28.31 24.49
C GLY A 956 -3.27 28.99 23.19
N ASN A 957 -2.63 28.26 22.28
CA ASN A 957 -2.56 28.64 20.89
C ASN A 957 -2.56 27.38 20.01
N GLY A 958 -3.43 27.38 19.00
CA GLY A 958 -3.72 26.24 18.14
C GLY A 958 -2.49 25.75 17.37
N SER A 959 -1.79 24.77 17.92
CA SER A 959 -0.95 23.86 17.14
C SER A 959 -1.81 22.70 16.68
N ALA A 960 -2.01 22.56 15.38
CA ALA A 960 -2.47 21.32 14.78
C ALA A 960 -1.62 20.17 15.34
N GLN A 961 -2.27 19.30 16.11
CA GLN A 961 -1.65 18.19 16.79
C GLN A 961 -1.19 17.21 15.72
N ARG A 962 0.11 17.22 15.39
CA ARG A 962 0.71 16.26 14.46
C ARG A 962 0.53 14.86 15.08
N LYS A 963 -0.34 14.04 14.47
CA LYS A 963 -0.52 12.62 14.83
C LYS A 963 0.82 11.91 14.65
N SER A 964 1.25 11.19 15.68
CA SER A 964 2.33 10.20 15.57
C SER A 964 1.89 9.13 14.57
N PRO A 965 2.75 8.65 13.66
CA PRO A 965 2.43 7.52 12.77
C PRO A 965 2.28 6.19 13.54
N PHE A 966 2.57 6.17 14.84
CA PHE A 966 2.36 5.02 15.72
C PHE A 966 1.38 5.38 16.83
N VAL A 967 0.18 4.79 16.78
CA VAL A 967 -0.83 4.80 17.84
C VAL A 967 -0.46 3.72 18.87
N PRO A 968 -0.42 4.02 20.19
CA PRO A 968 -0.20 3.00 21.22
C PRO A 968 -1.30 1.94 21.20
N ALA A 969 -0.96 0.69 21.49
CA ALA A 969 -1.88 -0.45 21.40
C ALA A 969 -3.16 -0.34 22.25
N ASP A 970 -3.17 0.53 23.26
CA ASP A 970 -4.29 0.73 24.18
C ASP A 970 -5.36 1.70 23.63
N GLU A 971 -5.06 2.45 22.55
CA GLU A 971 -6.02 3.34 21.86
C GLU A 971 -6.68 2.65 20.65
N LEU A 972 -6.16 1.50 20.19
CA LEU A 972 -6.71 0.73 19.05
C LEU A 972 -8.07 0.07 19.33
N SER A 973 -8.55 0.02 20.57
CA SER A 973 -9.88 -0.55 20.89
C SER A 973 -11.02 0.46 20.80
N ILE A 974 -10.74 1.76 20.61
CA ILE A 974 -11.72 2.85 20.66
C ILE A 974 -11.73 3.70 19.37
N VAL A 975 -10.76 3.51 18.47
CA VAL A 975 -10.77 4.21 17.17
C VAL A 975 -11.76 3.51 16.23
N ASP A 976 -12.73 4.30 15.76
CA ASP A 976 -13.67 3.91 14.72
C ASP A 976 -12.86 3.62 13.45
N LEU A 977 -12.70 2.33 13.12
CA LEU A 977 -12.00 1.88 11.92
C LEU A 977 -12.71 2.35 10.63
N SER A 978 -13.93 2.89 10.71
CA SER A 978 -14.61 3.55 9.60
C SER A 978 -14.07 4.95 9.31
N GLU A 979 -13.73 5.77 10.31
CA GLU A 979 -13.26 7.14 10.07
C GLU A 979 -11.84 7.19 9.47
N LEU A 980 -11.00 6.19 9.75
CA LEU A 980 -9.69 6.04 9.09
C LEU A 980 -9.79 5.49 7.66
N LEU A 981 -10.93 4.91 7.29
CA LEU A 981 -11.21 4.46 5.92
C LEU A 981 -11.95 5.54 5.11
N ASP A 982 -12.59 6.51 5.78
CA ASP A 982 -13.31 7.61 5.11
C ASP A 982 -12.37 8.74 4.65
N ASP A 983 -11.22 8.96 5.31
CA ASP A 983 -10.24 10.00 4.90
C ASP A 983 -9.36 9.57 3.68
N GLU A 984 -9.34 8.28 3.32
CA GLU A 984 -8.72 7.77 2.07
C GLU A 984 -9.78 7.47 0.97
N ALA A 985 -11.06 7.80 1.21
CA ALA A 985 -12.15 7.46 0.30
C ALA A 985 -12.38 8.46 -0.86
N ASP A 986 -11.54 9.49 -1.03
CA ASP A 986 -11.62 10.43 -2.16
C ASP A 986 -10.63 10.12 -3.31
N GLU A 987 -9.84 9.05 -3.19
CA GLU A 987 -9.07 8.48 -4.31
C GLU A 987 -9.54 7.06 -4.62
N GLY A 988 -10.51 6.94 -5.54
CA GLY A 988 -10.60 5.85 -6.52
C GLY A 988 -10.65 4.39 -6.06
N SER A 989 -10.65 4.08 -4.77
CA SER A 989 -10.79 2.71 -4.28
C SER A 989 -12.28 2.38 -4.21
N GLU A 990 -12.75 1.63 -5.21
CA GLU A 990 -14.02 0.93 -5.14
C GLU A 990 -14.05 0.16 -3.81
N SER A 991 -14.97 0.53 -2.92
CA SER A 991 -15.39 -0.29 -1.79
C SER A 991 -16.10 -1.53 -2.35
N ASP A 992 -15.28 -2.45 -2.85
CA ASP A 992 -15.65 -3.72 -3.48
C ASP A 992 -15.96 -4.80 -2.42
N GLU A 993 -16.32 -4.40 -1.19
CA GLU A 993 -16.99 -5.27 -0.23
C GLU A 993 -18.48 -5.42 -0.60
N GLU A 994 -18.73 -5.98 -1.79
CA GLU A 994 -20.02 -6.48 -2.25
C GLU A 994 -20.40 -7.75 -1.46
N TRP A 995 -20.69 -7.58 -0.17
CA TRP A 995 -21.67 -8.43 0.48
C TRP A 995 -23.03 -7.91 0.05
N VAL A 996 -23.64 -8.63 -0.87
CA VAL A 996 -25.06 -8.55 -1.19
C VAL A 996 -25.82 -8.27 0.10
N GLU A 997 -26.34 -7.04 0.25
CA GLU A 997 -27.23 -6.71 1.35
C GLU A 997 -28.33 -7.78 1.36
N PRO A 998 -28.51 -8.51 2.47
CA PRO A 998 -29.63 -9.42 2.58
C PRO A 998 -30.90 -8.58 2.47
N GLU A 999 -31.74 -8.86 1.47
CA GLU A 999 -33.04 -8.20 1.24
C GLU A 999 -34.04 -8.45 2.39
N SER A 1000 -33.61 -9.02 3.52
CA SER A 1000 -34.32 -8.95 4.78
C SER A 1000 -34.30 -7.51 5.34
N GLU A 1001 -34.88 -6.56 4.60
CA GLU A 1001 -35.12 -5.16 5.02
C GLU A 1001 -35.75 -5.10 6.41
N HIS A 1002 -36.47 -6.14 6.82
CA HIS A 1002 -37.06 -6.25 8.14
C HIS A 1002 -36.04 -6.35 9.28
N VAL A 1003 -34.99 -7.18 9.16
CA VAL A 1003 -34.01 -7.35 10.25
C VAL A 1003 -33.02 -6.20 10.26
N SER A 1004 -32.66 -5.65 9.09
CA SER A 1004 -31.78 -4.48 9.00
C SER A 1004 -32.40 -3.23 9.65
N ARG A 1005 -33.71 -3.00 9.48
CA ARG A 1005 -34.44 -1.85 10.07
C ARG A 1005 -34.78 -1.95 11.56
N MET A 1006 -34.65 -3.12 12.18
CA MET A 1006 -34.97 -3.29 13.62
C MET A 1006 -33.94 -2.59 14.51
N GLU A 1007 -34.33 -1.86 15.55
CA GLU A 1007 -33.35 -1.34 16.50
C GLU A 1007 -32.86 -2.50 17.38
N LEU A 1008 -31.56 -2.83 17.31
CA LEU A 1008 -31.01 -4.02 18.00
C LEU A 1008 -31.17 -3.91 19.52
N SER A 1009 -30.91 -2.72 20.09
CA SER A 1009 -31.07 -2.43 21.52
C SER A 1009 -32.47 -2.76 22.04
N SER A 1010 -33.52 -2.28 21.36
CA SER A 1010 -34.92 -2.53 21.75
C SER A 1010 -35.28 -4.00 21.64
N CYS A 1011 -34.84 -4.67 20.56
CA CYS A 1011 -35.05 -6.10 20.39
C CYS A 1011 -34.44 -6.91 21.52
N LEU A 1012 -33.19 -6.62 21.90
CA LEU A 1012 -32.49 -7.33 22.98
C LEU A 1012 -33.18 -7.12 24.33
N VAL A 1013 -33.64 -5.89 24.62
CA VAL A 1013 -34.44 -5.60 25.83
C VAL A 1013 -35.73 -6.40 25.86
N ASP A 1014 -36.46 -6.48 24.73
CA ASP A 1014 -37.69 -7.26 24.63
C ASP A 1014 -37.47 -8.76 24.83
N TYR A 1015 -36.37 -9.32 24.31
CA TYR A 1015 -36.00 -10.72 24.57
C TYR A 1015 -35.68 -10.96 26.05
N VAL A 1016 -34.92 -10.07 26.70
CA VAL A 1016 -34.58 -10.19 28.13
C VAL A 1016 -35.85 -10.11 29.00
N ARG A 1017 -36.75 -9.17 28.71
CA ARG A 1017 -38.04 -9.04 29.42
C ARG A 1017 -38.94 -10.25 29.20
N SER A 1018 -38.99 -10.76 27.98
CA SER A 1018 -39.73 -11.98 27.61
C SER A 1018 -39.23 -13.21 28.36
N TRP A 1019 -37.91 -13.40 28.46
CA TRP A 1019 -37.32 -14.51 29.21
C TRP A 1019 -37.53 -14.36 30.72
N HIS A 1020 -37.45 -13.15 31.27
CA HIS A 1020 -37.78 -12.89 32.68
C HIS A 1020 -39.25 -13.20 33.01
N ALA A 1021 -40.17 -12.96 32.08
CA ALA A 1021 -41.59 -13.29 32.26
C ALA A 1021 -41.90 -14.79 32.13
N GLN A 1022 -41.07 -15.55 31.40
CA GLN A 1022 -41.27 -16.98 31.14
C GLN A 1022 -40.56 -17.90 32.15
N LEU A 1023 -39.58 -17.39 32.88
CA LEU A 1023 -38.77 -18.14 33.84
C LEU A 1023 -39.11 -17.72 35.28
N ASP A 1024 -39.14 -18.68 36.21
CA ASP A 1024 -39.28 -18.35 37.63
C ASP A 1024 -38.03 -17.63 38.17
N ALA A 1025 -38.16 -16.86 39.26
CA ALA A 1025 -37.05 -16.07 39.84
C ALA A 1025 -35.78 -16.88 40.13
N GLN A 1026 -35.91 -18.14 40.55
CA GLN A 1026 -34.77 -19.04 40.76
C GLN A 1026 -34.13 -19.51 39.44
N GLN A 1027 -34.94 -19.74 38.40
CA GLN A 1027 -34.47 -20.17 37.09
C GLN A 1027 -33.75 -19.02 36.38
N PHE A 1028 -34.33 -17.81 36.41
CA PHE A 1028 -33.70 -16.62 35.83
C PHE A 1028 -32.38 -16.27 36.56
N GLY A 1029 -32.37 -16.36 37.90
CA GLY A 1029 -31.15 -16.19 38.69
C GLY A 1029 -30.04 -17.19 38.34
N ALA A 1030 -30.41 -18.44 38.00
CA ALA A 1030 -29.45 -19.44 37.54
C ALA A 1030 -28.87 -19.10 36.15
N VAL A 1031 -29.68 -18.54 35.24
CA VAL A 1031 -29.21 -18.12 33.90
C VAL A 1031 -28.23 -16.95 34.00
N CYS A 1032 -28.46 -16.00 34.92
CA CYS A 1032 -27.60 -14.83 35.14
C CYS A 1032 -26.28 -15.12 35.89
N SER A 1033 -26.08 -16.35 36.38
CA SER A 1033 -24.92 -16.71 37.20
C SER A 1033 -23.57 -16.56 36.48
N VAL A 1034 -23.58 -16.73 35.16
CA VAL A 1034 -22.39 -16.72 34.28
C VAL A 1034 -21.94 -15.30 33.90
N LEU A 1035 -22.77 -14.28 34.19
CA LEU A 1035 -22.54 -12.92 33.73
C LEU A 1035 -21.52 -12.16 34.57
N SER A 1036 -20.71 -11.34 33.91
CA SER A 1036 -19.77 -10.39 34.51
C SER A 1036 -20.50 -9.26 35.26
N ALA A 1037 -19.76 -8.49 36.07
CA ALA A 1037 -20.35 -7.36 36.79
C ALA A 1037 -20.93 -6.28 35.85
N GLU A 1038 -20.33 -6.08 34.68
CA GLU A 1038 -20.80 -5.13 33.66
C GLU A 1038 -22.02 -5.68 32.91
N GLU A 1039 -22.01 -6.97 32.56
CA GLU A 1039 -23.14 -7.65 31.91
C GLU A 1039 -24.38 -7.67 32.83
N ARG A 1040 -24.21 -7.84 34.15
CA ARG A 1040 -25.31 -7.75 35.12
C ARG A 1040 -25.95 -6.36 35.17
N LYS A 1041 -25.14 -5.30 35.08
CA LYS A 1041 -25.65 -3.92 35.00
C LYS A 1041 -26.49 -3.70 33.73
N ALA A 1042 -26.09 -4.30 32.60
CA ALA A 1042 -26.88 -4.23 31.37
C ALA A 1042 -28.25 -4.90 31.52
N ILE A 1043 -28.36 -6.02 32.24
CA ILE A 1043 -29.65 -6.65 32.56
C ILE A 1043 -30.49 -5.79 33.48
N GLU A 1044 -29.89 -5.22 34.53
CA GLU A 1044 -30.60 -4.32 35.43
C GLU A 1044 -31.17 -3.10 34.69
N TYR A 1045 -30.45 -2.59 33.69
CA TYR A 1045 -30.94 -1.53 32.82
C TYR A 1045 -32.09 -2.00 31.92
N ALA A 1046 -32.00 -3.19 31.31
CA ALA A 1046 -33.05 -3.75 30.45
C ALA A 1046 -34.38 -4.05 31.18
N LEU A 1047 -34.30 -4.40 32.46
CA LEU A 1047 -35.45 -4.72 33.31
C LEU A 1047 -36.09 -3.51 33.99
N ARG A 1048 -35.39 -2.37 34.00
CA ARG A 1048 -36.00 -1.05 34.30
C ARG A 1048 -36.82 -0.58 33.10
#